data_AF-A0A9D5Q7I4-F1
#
_entry.id   AF-A0A9D5Q7I4-F1
#
_cell.length_a   1.000
_cell.length_b   1.000
_cell.length_c   1.000
_cell.angle_alpha   90.00
_cell.angle_beta   90.00
_cell.angle_gamma   90.00
#
_symmetry.space_group_name_H-M   'P 1'
#
loop_
_entity.id
_entity.type
_entity.pdbx_description
1 polymer ?
#
loop_
_entity_poly.entity_id
_entity_poly.type
_entity_poly.pdbx_seq_one_letter_code
_entity_poly.pdbx_strand_id
1 'polypeptide(L)'
;VYRPAEPVHIKGYIRYWQEGRLEVPPRSEKPVLIVKGPGNKQWSYTLQLTEHGSFYHKFDEQDLPTGEYTTYIEQVYAVEFTKIASFKKESYRIPRFEVNLSAPDTVALDQPFTVLLTADYYAGGKVVGQEVTWQVTQYAARFAPPAYPGFLFSTLERFSRYQGDLRDTGAFRKTAQTDANGSAEVLIDPTQEPDARPREYVIEATVRGADEQTVTNVKTVKALPPFVLGVKVDRILKDSQTMTPQFVVLDHNSKPLAGKKFRLRVFQRQWHSYLVESDFTTGEAEYVNDVVDKQILERTLVSQAEPFEHDIPVAEAGVYIVEISAQDKLGRLQKVSTDLFVAGDTPIAWEKPTAEVFETALDQDRYVPGETAQLLLKSPFQEANALVIVETPSANRYHWVEITHGQGMFALPITGEMTPSIPVHVLLLRGRIPSVNPTQGDAETRNSLKQDHAKPRALGSTVWIKVTPKAKQLTVALEHPQTALPGTSMPCKMFVKDPDGNPLNGEVALWLVDRAVLALGEEQPLDPVPSFLEQIKSYLRIRDIRNEIIGEIPIEEIPGGDGARRRKSLFDNITVRRNFKTVPYYNPAIRVVNGMAEVMIDLPDNLTEFAVRAVATDGKERFGFAKSIVAVRLPLIIQSALPRFVRPGDRFIAGGIGRVVEGQDGPGSVEIHTQGLRVEGETIRPVRWVKDQAEQLYFPLEVTQSAAIEGEEQVVTVSMAVTREVDGASDAFEITLPVKQDRQQQQFDLFTRLTPEESLPLLAPEEVARPGSISQKILLTYEPALIKMLAGLNYLAAYEHDCTEQRISLLLPELALKHLWHTIGMNDRSTQIKETMEETFRYLERVQHPNGLFSYWPGSRGYVTLTAYVVEFLLAAKAQGYHFQEDLMTRGIHALQEALRSDYTHFIDGKSFTERVEALYTLSKAGQFADAYAQEFLARATVMNLYSEAKILDTWLEQRPEDQQAIDRLRKDLWKSLIFKLRDGEETYQGLQYRDET
;
A
#
# COMPACT_ATOMS: atom_id res chain seq x y z
N VAL A 1 1.74 -11.09 5.51
CA VAL A 1 2.57 -10.02 6.10
C VAL A 1 3.73 -10.67 6.84
N TYR A 2 4.90 -10.04 6.90
CA TYR A 2 6.10 -10.56 7.56
C TYR A 2 6.58 -9.58 8.64
N ARG A 3 7.36 -10.01 9.62
CA ARG A 3 8.09 -9.09 10.51
C ARG A 3 9.38 -8.60 9.86
N PRO A 4 9.98 -7.48 10.30
CA PRO A 4 11.27 -6.98 9.77
C PRO A 4 12.37 -8.05 9.73
N ALA A 5 12.51 -8.83 10.81
CA ALA A 5 13.49 -9.91 10.96
C ALA A 5 13.00 -11.31 10.52
N GLU A 6 11.85 -11.42 9.85
CA GLU A 6 11.40 -12.68 9.24
C GLU A 6 11.85 -12.76 7.78
N PRO A 7 12.41 -13.90 7.32
CA PRO A 7 12.76 -14.08 5.91
C PRO A 7 11.51 -14.12 5.02
N VAL A 8 11.62 -13.57 3.81
CA VAL A 8 10.56 -13.66 2.81
C VAL A 8 10.94 -14.72 1.79
N HIS A 9 10.12 -15.77 1.74
CA HIS A 9 10.27 -16.88 0.81
C HIS A 9 9.62 -16.52 -0.53
N ILE A 10 10.42 -16.25 -1.56
CA ILE A 10 9.97 -15.85 -2.89
C ILE A 10 10.11 -17.06 -3.82
N LYS A 11 8.98 -17.66 -4.22
CA LYS A 11 8.89 -18.69 -5.27
C LYS A 11 8.19 -18.07 -6.48
N GLY A 12 8.71 -18.33 -7.68
CA GLY A 12 8.03 -17.95 -8.92
C GLY A 12 8.25 -18.97 -10.03
N TYR A 13 7.48 -18.80 -11.10
CA TYR A 13 7.55 -19.59 -12.33
C TYR A 13 7.57 -18.62 -13.50
N ILE A 14 8.52 -18.78 -14.42
CA ILE A 14 8.66 -17.94 -15.62
C ILE A 14 8.20 -18.74 -16.83
N ARG A 15 7.42 -18.12 -17.71
CA ARG A 15 6.90 -18.71 -18.95
C ARG A 15 6.94 -17.68 -20.07
N TYR A 16 7.18 -18.15 -21.29
CA TYR A 16 6.92 -17.38 -22.49
C TYR A 16 5.58 -17.79 -23.08
N TRP A 17 4.75 -16.80 -23.43
CA TRP A 17 3.51 -17.02 -24.17
C TRP A 17 3.80 -16.94 -25.67
N GLN A 18 3.76 -18.08 -26.36
CA GLN A 18 4.08 -18.18 -27.79
C GLN A 18 3.01 -19.03 -28.47
N GLU A 19 2.38 -18.48 -29.52
CA GLU A 19 1.36 -19.16 -30.34
C GLU A 19 0.23 -19.86 -29.54
N GLY A 20 -0.18 -19.30 -28.39
CA GLY A 20 -1.25 -19.85 -27.54
C GLY A 20 -0.79 -20.93 -26.54
N ARG A 21 0.53 -21.09 -26.39
CA ARG A 21 1.19 -22.11 -25.57
C ARG A 21 2.14 -21.46 -24.55
N LEU A 22 2.42 -22.18 -23.47
CA LEU A 22 3.40 -21.78 -22.45
C LEU A 22 4.69 -22.54 -22.68
N GLU A 23 5.75 -21.84 -23.09
CA GLU A 23 7.10 -22.40 -23.16
C GLU A 23 7.91 -22.04 -21.90
N VAL A 24 8.89 -22.89 -21.57
CA VAL A 24 9.86 -22.63 -20.49
C VAL A 24 11.06 -21.87 -21.05
N PRO A 25 11.50 -20.75 -20.45
CA PRO A 25 12.67 -20.02 -20.90
C PRO A 25 13.95 -20.89 -20.83
N PRO A 26 14.92 -20.72 -21.76
CA PRO A 26 16.19 -21.43 -21.72
C PRO A 26 16.94 -21.27 -20.38
N ARG A 27 17.42 -22.39 -19.81
CA ARG A 27 18.26 -22.41 -18.58
C ARG A 27 19.56 -21.59 -18.66
N SER A 28 19.95 -21.14 -19.85
CA SER A 28 21.08 -20.21 -20.05
C SER A 28 20.75 -18.76 -19.69
N GLU A 29 19.46 -18.40 -19.63
CA GLU A 29 19.03 -17.10 -19.16
C GLU A 29 19.27 -16.92 -17.66
N LYS A 30 19.54 -15.68 -17.27
CA LYS A 30 19.80 -15.26 -15.89
C LYS A 30 18.92 -14.06 -15.54
N PRO A 31 17.59 -14.25 -15.41
CA PRO A 31 16.69 -13.16 -15.04
C PRO A 31 17.03 -12.61 -13.65
N VAL A 32 16.77 -11.33 -13.43
CA VAL A 32 17.16 -10.63 -12.21
C VAL A 32 15.92 -10.31 -11.37
N LEU A 33 15.84 -10.88 -10.16
CA LEU A 33 14.82 -10.53 -9.19
C LEU A 33 15.18 -9.19 -8.55
N ILE A 34 14.32 -8.19 -8.74
CA ILE A 34 14.41 -6.91 -8.04
C ILE A 34 13.41 -6.91 -6.89
N VAL A 35 13.89 -6.51 -5.71
CA VAL A 35 13.08 -6.18 -4.54
C VAL A 35 13.22 -4.68 -4.29
N LYS A 36 12.12 -3.92 -4.30
CA LYS A 36 12.07 -2.51 -3.88
C LYS A 36 11.36 -2.42 -2.53
N GLY A 37 11.78 -1.48 -1.69
CA GLY A 37 11.21 -1.25 -0.37
C GLY A 37 11.23 0.21 0.08
N PRO A 38 10.84 0.48 1.34
CA PRO A 38 10.72 1.83 1.87
C PRO A 38 12.03 2.63 1.78
N GLY A 39 11.90 3.95 1.55
CA GLY A 39 13.05 4.86 1.43
C GLY A 39 13.85 4.71 0.13
N ASN A 40 13.23 4.22 -0.95
CA ASN A 40 13.87 3.91 -2.24
C ASN A 40 14.99 2.83 -2.14
N LYS A 41 15.04 2.03 -1.05
CA LYS A 41 15.95 0.88 -0.99
C LYS A 41 15.59 -0.12 -2.10
N GLN A 42 16.60 -0.64 -2.79
CA GLN A 42 16.46 -1.66 -3.82
C GLN A 42 17.54 -2.74 -3.63
N TRP A 43 17.14 -4.00 -3.77
CA TRP A 43 18.00 -5.17 -3.81
C TRP A 43 17.81 -5.90 -5.15
N SER A 44 18.85 -6.59 -5.61
CA SER A 44 18.92 -7.19 -6.95
C SER A 44 19.63 -8.54 -6.89
N TYR A 45 18.98 -9.60 -7.39
CA TYR A 45 19.47 -10.97 -7.27
C TYR A 45 19.33 -11.73 -8.59
N THR A 46 20.45 -12.18 -9.14
CA THR A 46 20.49 -13.01 -10.35
C THR A 46 19.95 -14.42 -10.06
N LEU A 47 18.88 -14.81 -10.74
CA LEU A 47 18.20 -16.09 -10.57
C LEU A 47 18.83 -17.22 -11.39
N GLN A 48 18.53 -18.46 -11.01
CA GLN A 48 18.74 -19.68 -11.81
C GLN A 48 17.41 -20.44 -11.89
N LEU A 49 17.11 -21.06 -13.04
CA LEU A 49 15.82 -21.66 -13.32
C LEU A 49 15.86 -23.21 -13.32
N THR A 50 14.83 -23.85 -12.76
CA THR A 50 14.69 -25.33 -12.78
C THR A 50 14.29 -25.86 -14.17
N GLU A 51 14.06 -27.17 -14.31
CA GLU A 51 13.48 -27.73 -15.56
C GLU A 51 12.03 -27.30 -15.79
N HIS A 52 11.31 -26.97 -14.72
CA HIS A 52 9.95 -26.45 -14.76
C HIS A 52 9.92 -24.91 -14.88
N GLY A 53 11.02 -24.27 -15.30
CA GLY A 53 11.15 -22.82 -15.40
C GLY A 53 10.85 -22.08 -14.08
N SER A 54 11.03 -22.74 -12.93
CA SER A 54 10.76 -22.16 -11.62
C SER A 54 12.03 -21.60 -10.99
N PHE A 55 11.87 -20.68 -10.03
CA PHE A 55 12.96 -20.18 -9.21
C PHE A 55 12.52 -20.03 -7.76
N TYR A 56 13.50 -20.02 -6.86
CA TYR A 56 13.30 -19.72 -5.44
C TYR A 56 14.42 -18.78 -4.95
N HIS A 57 14.04 -17.81 -4.13
CA HIS A 57 14.95 -16.91 -3.43
C HIS A 57 14.46 -16.68 -2.00
N LYS A 58 15.41 -16.63 -1.04
CA LYS A 58 15.13 -16.33 0.38
C LYS A 58 15.64 -14.92 0.67
N PHE A 59 14.73 -13.94 0.70
CA PHE A 59 15.07 -12.55 1.00
C PHE A 59 15.18 -12.36 2.52
N ASP A 60 16.43 -12.30 3.01
CA ASP A 60 16.80 -12.40 4.43
C ASP A 60 17.82 -11.32 4.86
N GLU A 61 17.69 -10.14 4.25
CA GLU A 61 18.52 -8.96 4.51
C GLU A 61 18.29 -8.41 5.93
N GLN A 62 19.35 -7.86 6.54
CA GLN A 62 19.28 -7.25 7.87
C GLN A 62 18.81 -5.79 7.79
N ASP A 63 18.33 -5.25 8.92
CA ASP A 63 17.89 -3.85 9.08
C ASP A 63 16.94 -3.34 7.98
N LEU A 64 16.00 -4.22 7.63
CA LEU A 64 14.90 -3.95 6.71
C LEU A 64 13.86 -3.03 7.38
N PRO A 65 13.59 -1.82 6.82
CA PRO A 65 12.57 -0.92 7.36
C PRO A 65 11.17 -1.54 7.30
N THR A 66 10.29 -1.09 8.20
CA THR A 66 8.86 -1.42 8.11
C THR A 66 8.18 -0.69 6.95
N GLY A 67 7.17 -1.32 6.36
CA GLY A 67 6.38 -0.80 5.25
C GLY A 67 6.16 -1.81 4.13
N GLU A 68 5.68 -1.30 2.99
CA GLU A 68 5.41 -2.10 1.79
C GLU A 68 6.64 -2.24 0.88
N TYR A 69 6.80 -3.45 0.37
CA TYR A 69 7.83 -3.90 -0.55
C TYR A 69 7.18 -4.42 -1.83
N THR A 70 7.84 -4.23 -2.96
CA THR A 70 7.40 -4.77 -4.26
C THR A 70 8.51 -5.57 -4.91
N THR A 71 8.13 -6.70 -5.52
CA THR A 71 9.06 -7.61 -6.21
C THR A 71 8.64 -7.80 -7.65
N TYR A 72 9.61 -7.71 -8.56
CA TYR A 72 9.43 -7.95 -9.98
C TYR A 72 10.74 -8.50 -10.57
N ILE A 73 10.71 -8.91 -11.83
CA ILE A 73 11.84 -9.51 -12.53
C ILE A 73 12.20 -8.63 -13.72
N GLU A 74 13.49 -8.34 -13.87
CA GLU A 74 14.08 -7.69 -15.04
C GLU A 74 14.73 -8.76 -15.94
N GLN A 75 14.37 -8.77 -17.22
CA GLN A 75 15.05 -9.55 -18.26
C GLN A 75 15.94 -8.62 -19.10
N VAL A 76 17.07 -9.14 -19.55
CA VAL A 76 18.14 -8.35 -20.21
C VAL A 76 17.74 -7.87 -21.63
N TYR A 77 16.70 -8.45 -22.24
CA TYR A 77 16.41 -8.28 -23.67
C TYR A 77 14.93 -8.09 -24.06
N ALA A 78 14.00 -7.88 -23.11
CA ALA A 78 12.57 -7.72 -23.42
C ALA A 78 11.93 -6.56 -22.63
N VAL A 79 10.99 -5.85 -23.26
CA VAL A 79 10.31 -4.65 -22.71
C VAL A 79 8.89 -5.00 -22.22
N GLU A 80 8.69 -6.23 -21.72
CA GLU A 80 7.37 -6.79 -21.42
C GLU A 80 7.11 -7.05 -19.93
N PHE A 81 5.84 -7.29 -19.61
CA PHE A 81 5.26 -7.06 -18.29
C PHE A 81 5.53 -8.21 -17.31
N THR A 82 6.52 -8.08 -16.43
CA THR A 82 6.57 -8.91 -15.23
C THR A 82 5.48 -8.49 -14.24
N LYS A 83 4.65 -9.46 -13.80
CA LYS A 83 3.69 -9.26 -12.71
C LYS A 83 4.39 -8.84 -11.42
N ILE A 84 4.10 -7.62 -10.94
CA ILE A 84 4.56 -7.13 -9.65
C ILE A 84 3.77 -7.86 -8.55
N ALA A 85 4.48 -8.42 -7.57
CA ALA A 85 3.90 -8.86 -6.30
C ALA A 85 4.32 -7.89 -5.19
N SER A 86 3.46 -7.66 -4.18
CA SER A 86 3.83 -6.87 -3.00
C SER A 86 3.75 -7.69 -1.71
N PHE A 87 4.56 -7.30 -0.73
CA PHE A 87 4.49 -7.81 0.63
C PHE A 87 4.76 -6.67 1.62
N LYS A 88 4.26 -6.80 2.85
CA LYS A 88 4.51 -5.81 3.92
C LYS A 88 5.39 -6.43 4.99
N LYS A 89 6.41 -5.69 5.44
CA LYS A 89 7.20 -6.00 6.65
C LYS A 89 6.77 -5.07 7.77
N GLU A 90 6.16 -5.60 8.83
CA GLU A 90 5.50 -4.81 9.88
C GLU A 90 5.73 -5.35 11.28
N SER A 91 5.71 -4.48 12.29
CA SER A 91 5.87 -4.86 13.70
C SER A 91 4.55 -5.31 14.36
N TYR A 92 3.93 -6.35 13.82
CA TYR A 92 2.60 -6.82 14.24
C TYR A 92 2.62 -7.80 15.43
N ARG A 93 1.52 -7.81 16.19
CA ARG A 93 1.12 -8.92 17.10
C ARG A 93 0.22 -9.88 16.33
N ILE A 94 0.39 -11.17 16.60
CA ILE A 94 -0.50 -12.22 16.09
C ILE A 94 -1.83 -12.14 16.88
N PRO A 95 -3.01 -12.18 16.25
CA PRO A 95 -4.29 -12.30 16.96
C PRO A 95 -4.43 -13.70 17.58
N ARG A 96 -4.90 -13.80 18.83
CA ARG A 96 -5.07 -15.11 19.50
C ARG A 96 -6.40 -15.81 19.18
N PHE A 97 -7.34 -15.06 18.62
CA PHE A 97 -8.65 -15.51 18.17
C PHE A 97 -9.03 -14.79 16.87
N GLU A 98 -9.91 -15.40 16.08
CA GLU A 98 -10.61 -14.73 14.98
C GLU A 98 -11.97 -14.21 15.42
N VAL A 99 -12.47 -13.23 14.66
CA VAL A 99 -13.83 -12.70 14.76
C VAL A 99 -14.43 -12.84 13.37
N ASN A 100 -15.52 -13.61 13.24
CA ASN A 100 -16.22 -13.83 11.98
C ASN A 100 -17.55 -13.07 11.98
N LEU A 101 -17.89 -12.42 10.87
CA LEU A 101 -19.14 -11.68 10.69
C LEU A 101 -19.99 -12.29 9.58
N SER A 102 -21.22 -12.67 9.92
CA SER A 102 -22.18 -13.30 9.03
C SER A 102 -23.43 -12.43 8.87
N ALA A 103 -23.69 -12.03 7.63
CA ALA A 103 -24.88 -11.32 7.18
C ALA A 103 -25.05 -11.50 5.66
N PRO A 104 -26.27 -11.41 5.10
CA PRO A 104 -26.49 -11.36 3.66
C PRO A 104 -25.75 -10.18 3.02
N ASP A 105 -25.17 -10.36 1.83
CA ASP A 105 -24.49 -9.27 1.10
C ASP A 105 -25.48 -8.18 0.63
N THR A 106 -26.76 -8.51 0.53
CA THR A 106 -27.84 -7.59 0.16
C THR A 106 -29.09 -7.85 1.00
N VAL A 107 -29.71 -6.75 1.47
CA VAL A 107 -30.91 -6.73 2.32
C VAL A 107 -31.91 -5.69 1.84
N ALA A 108 -33.14 -5.72 2.34
CA ALA A 108 -34.16 -4.71 2.02
C ALA A 108 -34.11 -3.51 2.99
N LEU A 109 -34.25 -2.29 2.45
CA LEU A 109 -34.19 -1.02 3.21
C LEU A 109 -35.48 -0.72 4.00
N ASP A 110 -36.55 -1.50 3.86
CA ASP A 110 -37.84 -1.31 4.56
C ASP A 110 -38.08 -2.32 5.71
N GLN A 111 -37.05 -3.03 6.15
CA GLN A 111 -37.08 -3.89 7.34
C GLN A 111 -35.70 -3.96 8.03
N PRO A 112 -35.64 -4.16 9.36
CA PRO A 112 -34.39 -4.43 10.07
C PRO A 112 -33.69 -5.72 9.59
N PHE A 113 -32.37 -5.77 9.76
CA PHE A 113 -31.56 -6.98 9.54
C PHE A 113 -30.57 -7.20 10.69
N THR A 114 -30.18 -8.46 10.90
CA THR A 114 -29.25 -8.83 11.97
C THR A 114 -27.91 -9.22 11.38
N VAL A 115 -26.81 -8.75 11.99
CA VAL A 115 -25.45 -9.23 11.73
C VAL A 115 -25.03 -10.10 12.92
N LEU A 116 -24.64 -11.34 12.61
CA LEU A 116 -24.15 -12.31 13.59
C LEU A 116 -22.62 -12.26 13.65
N LEU A 117 -22.08 -12.29 14.86
CA LEU A 117 -20.66 -12.42 15.16
C LEU A 117 -20.41 -13.77 15.84
N THR A 118 -19.33 -14.45 15.47
CA THR A 118 -18.70 -15.49 16.31
C THR A 118 -17.24 -15.15 16.55
N ALA A 119 -16.73 -15.48 17.73
CA ALA A 119 -15.35 -15.30 18.10
C ALA A 119 -14.76 -16.60 18.65
N ASP A 120 -13.64 -17.02 18.05
CA ASP A 120 -13.12 -18.39 18.11
C ASP A 120 -11.59 -18.36 18.26
N TYR A 121 -11.03 -19.02 19.26
CA TYR A 121 -9.58 -19.05 19.49
C TYR A 121 -8.87 -20.00 18.51
N TYR A 122 -7.73 -19.59 17.93
CA TYR A 122 -6.96 -20.45 17.00
C TYR A 122 -6.35 -21.70 17.66
N ALA A 123 -6.13 -21.66 18.97
CA ALA A 123 -5.74 -22.83 19.77
C ALA A 123 -6.93 -23.77 20.10
N GLY A 124 -8.14 -23.41 19.66
CA GLY A 124 -9.41 -24.01 20.08
C GLY A 124 -10.03 -23.33 21.32
N GLY A 125 -11.34 -23.55 21.48
CA GLY A 125 -12.19 -22.93 22.50
C GLY A 125 -12.91 -21.67 22.02
N LYS A 126 -14.07 -21.38 22.62
CA LYS A 126 -14.86 -20.16 22.35
C LYS A 126 -14.37 -18.93 23.11
N VAL A 127 -14.62 -17.74 22.55
CA VAL A 127 -14.32 -16.44 23.19
C VAL A 127 -15.55 -15.98 23.98
N VAL A 128 -15.83 -16.62 25.12
CA VAL A 128 -17.07 -16.43 25.93
C VAL A 128 -16.99 -15.23 26.87
N GLY A 129 -18.11 -14.51 27.06
CA GLY A 129 -18.26 -13.45 28.07
C GLY A 129 -17.46 -12.16 27.80
N GLN A 130 -16.91 -12.00 26.60
CA GLN A 130 -15.99 -10.93 26.24
C GLN A 130 -16.73 -9.71 25.68
N GLU A 131 -16.16 -8.51 25.88
CA GLU A 131 -16.77 -7.26 25.41
C GLU A 131 -16.68 -7.14 23.88
N VAL A 132 -17.81 -6.77 23.26
CA VAL A 132 -17.91 -6.49 21.81
C VAL A 132 -18.31 -5.03 21.62
N THR A 133 -17.46 -4.23 21.00
CA THR A 133 -17.82 -2.92 20.42
C THR A 133 -18.22 -3.12 18.97
N TRP A 134 -19.46 -2.77 18.63
CA TRP A 134 -19.93 -2.61 17.26
C TRP A 134 -19.87 -1.14 16.86
N GLN A 135 -19.39 -0.85 15.66
CA GLN A 135 -19.44 0.46 15.02
C GLN A 135 -20.02 0.26 13.60
N VAL A 136 -21.15 0.91 13.32
CA VAL A 136 -21.85 0.81 12.04
C VAL A 136 -21.87 2.19 11.39
N THR A 137 -21.28 2.30 10.21
CA THR A 137 -21.18 3.53 9.41
C THR A 137 -21.96 3.32 8.10
N GLN A 138 -22.70 4.33 7.62
CA GLN A 138 -23.54 4.18 6.41
C GLN A 138 -23.26 5.21 5.30
N TYR A 139 -23.18 4.69 4.07
CA TYR A 139 -22.90 5.46 2.86
C TYR A 139 -24.04 5.33 1.84
N ALA A 140 -24.17 6.32 0.95
CA ALA A 140 -25.08 6.24 -0.19
C ALA A 140 -24.53 5.28 -1.25
N ALA A 141 -25.24 4.17 -1.51
CA ALA A 141 -24.78 3.15 -2.45
C ALA A 141 -25.16 3.47 -3.91
N ARG A 142 -24.38 2.93 -4.84
CA ARG A 142 -24.79 2.79 -6.25
C ARG A 142 -25.39 1.41 -6.51
N PHE A 143 -26.41 1.36 -7.34
CA PHE A 143 -27.10 0.16 -7.78
C PHE A 143 -27.44 0.28 -9.27
N ALA A 144 -26.77 -0.51 -10.10
CA ALA A 144 -26.97 -0.61 -11.54
C ALA A 144 -26.88 -2.10 -11.93
N PRO A 145 -28.00 -2.83 -11.97
CA PRO A 145 -28.01 -4.28 -12.21
C PRO A 145 -27.60 -4.60 -13.66
N PRO A 146 -26.57 -5.44 -13.91
CA PRO A 146 -26.04 -5.70 -15.25
C PRO A 146 -27.04 -6.21 -16.30
N ALA A 147 -28.17 -6.79 -15.86
CA ALA A 147 -29.23 -7.28 -16.73
C ALA A 147 -30.05 -6.16 -17.43
N TYR A 148 -29.91 -4.89 -17.03
CA TYR A 148 -30.68 -3.75 -17.57
C TYR A 148 -29.77 -2.65 -18.15
N PRO A 149 -28.95 -2.95 -19.18
CA PRO A 149 -28.02 -1.99 -19.75
C PRO A 149 -28.75 -0.76 -20.32
N GLY A 150 -28.25 0.42 -19.99
CA GLY A 150 -28.80 1.71 -20.42
C GLY A 150 -29.98 2.23 -19.59
N PHE A 151 -30.49 1.47 -18.61
CA PHE A 151 -31.41 2.00 -17.61
C PHE A 151 -30.63 2.73 -16.51
N LEU A 152 -31.09 3.95 -16.18
CA LEU A 152 -30.62 4.75 -15.06
C LEU A 152 -31.52 4.46 -13.86
N PHE A 153 -30.89 4.17 -12.73
CA PHE A 153 -31.58 3.83 -11.47
C PHE A 153 -31.35 4.88 -10.37
N SER A 154 -30.53 5.92 -10.66
CA SER A 154 -30.32 7.08 -9.78
C SER A 154 -30.01 8.35 -10.57
N THR A 155 -30.62 9.47 -10.18
CA THR A 155 -30.40 10.80 -10.77
C THR A 155 -28.92 11.26 -10.73
N LEU A 156 -28.13 10.73 -9.79
CA LEU A 156 -26.75 11.18 -9.56
C LEU A 156 -25.74 10.68 -10.61
N GLU A 157 -26.06 9.60 -11.33
CA GLU A 157 -25.13 8.90 -12.23
C GLU A 157 -24.59 9.78 -13.37
N ARG A 158 -25.33 10.83 -13.74
CA ARG A 158 -24.98 11.75 -14.84
C ARG A 158 -24.15 12.96 -14.41
N PHE A 159 -24.19 13.35 -13.14
CA PHE A 159 -23.56 14.59 -12.65
C PHE A 159 -22.32 14.33 -11.78
N SER A 160 -22.15 13.14 -11.20
CA SER A 160 -20.99 12.81 -10.36
C SER A 160 -19.72 12.46 -11.16
N ARG A 161 -19.09 13.47 -11.78
CA ARG A 161 -17.62 13.42 -12.05
C ARG A 161 -16.80 13.68 -10.78
N TYR A 162 -17.42 14.26 -9.73
CA TYR A 162 -16.83 14.36 -8.40
C TYR A 162 -17.08 13.11 -7.57
N GLN A 163 -16.01 12.64 -6.91
CA GLN A 163 -15.97 11.40 -6.11
C GLN A 163 -16.26 11.66 -4.61
N GLY A 164 -16.63 12.89 -4.23
CA GLY A 164 -16.53 13.40 -2.86
C GLY A 164 -17.78 13.33 -1.97
N ASP A 165 -18.97 13.03 -2.49
CA ASP A 165 -20.21 13.00 -1.68
C ASP A 165 -20.63 11.59 -1.21
N LEU A 166 -19.65 10.67 -1.08
CA LEU A 166 -19.75 9.51 -0.17
C LEU A 166 -19.52 9.97 1.28
N ARG A 167 -20.25 11.00 1.71
CA ARG A 167 -20.23 11.44 3.11
C ARG A 167 -20.91 10.38 3.97
N ASP A 168 -20.38 10.18 5.18
CA ASP A 168 -21.08 9.44 6.22
C ASP A 168 -22.45 10.09 6.47
N THR A 169 -23.49 9.28 6.42
CA THR A 169 -24.89 9.69 6.64
C THR A 169 -25.47 9.11 7.94
N GLY A 170 -24.63 8.49 8.77
CA GLY A 170 -24.99 8.00 10.09
C GLY A 170 -23.99 6.96 10.59
N ALA A 171 -23.27 7.30 11.66
CA ALA A 171 -22.50 6.34 12.45
C ALA A 171 -23.20 6.08 13.79
N PHE A 172 -23.36 4.82 14.18
CA PHE A 172 -23.75 4.45 15.54
C PHE A 172 -22.80 3.42 16.15
N ARG A 173 -22.63 3.51 17.48
CA ARG A 173 -21.80 2.58 18.27
C ARG A 173 -22.67 1.88 19.30
N LYS A 174 -22.51 0.56 19.44
CA LYS A 174 -23.23 -0.27 20.41
C LYS A 174 -22.25 -1.23 21.10
N THR A 175 -22.37 -1.42 22.40
CA THR A 175 -21.65 -2.48 23.11
C THR A 175 -22.53 -3.71 23.36
N ALA A 176 -21.91 -4.88 23.41
CA ALA A 176 -22.51 -6.17 23.73
C ALA A 176 -21.46 -7.05 24.45
N GLN A 177 -21.86 -8.26 24.84
CA GLN A 177 -20.93 -9.32 25.26
C GLN A 177 -21.18 -10.59 24.45
N THR A 178 -20.16 -11.43 24.31
CA THR A 178 -20.32 -12.76 23.69
C THR A 178 -21.00 -13.75 24.64
N ASP A 179 -21.89 -14.57 24.07
CA ASP A 179 -22.62 -15.63 24.77
C ASP A 179 -21.74 -16.87 25.04
N ALA A 180 -22.36 -17.93 25.58
CA ALA A 180 -21.71 -19.22 25.84
C ALA A 180 -21.19 -19.95 24.58
N ASN A 181 -21.59 -19.52 23.38
CA ASN A 181 -21.09 -20.03 22.09
C ASN A 181 -19.99 -19.13 21.50
N GLY A 182 -19.52 -18.12 22.24
CA GLY A 182 -18.61 -17.08 21.74
C GLY A 182 -19.25 -16.15 20.71
N SER A 183 -20.58 -16.02 20.72
CA SER A 183 -21.37 -15.34 19.68
C SER A 183 -22.04 -14.07 20.18
N ALA A 184 -22.26 -13.10 19.30
CA ALA A 184 -23.00 -11.88 19.60
C ALA A 184 -23.77 -11.40 18.36
N GLU A 185 -24.75 -10.52 18.53
CA GLU A 185 -25.52 -9.97 17.40
C GLU A 185 -25.75 -8.45 17.51
N VAL A 186 -25.87 -7.82 16.34
CA VAL A 186 -26.39 -6.45 16.22
C VAL A 186 -27.56 -6.42 15.24
N LEU A 187 -28.69 -5.91 15.71
CA LEU A 187 -29.82 -5.52 14.88
C LEU A 187 -29.55 -4.12 14.31
N ILE A 188 -29.61 -3.99 13.00
CA ILE A 188 -29.54 -2.72 12.26
C ILE A 188 -30.92 -2.46 11.67
N ASP A 189 -31.39 -1.21 11.76
CA ASP A 189 -32.72 -0.80 11.32
C ASP A 189 -32.66 0.29 10.22
N PRO A 190 -32.65 -0.10 8.93
CA PRO A 190 -32.71 0.83 7.82
C PRO A 190 -34.08 1.53 7.63
N THR A 191 -35.10 1.24 8.44
CA THR A 191 -36.41 1.91 8.30
C THR A 191 -36.35 3.37 8.76
N GLN A 192 -35.35 3.74 9.57
CA GLN A 192 -35.07 5.10 10.02
C GLN A 192 -34.56 6.02 8.90
N GLU A 193 -34.17 5.47 7.74
CA GLU A 193 -33.58 6.27 6.66
C GLU A 193 -34.58 7.28 6.05
N PRO A 194 -34.17 8.55 5.81
CA PRO A 194 -35.08 9.60 5.36
C PRO A 194 -35.49 9.48 3.88
N ASP A 195 -34.77 8.69 3.07
CA ASP A 195 -35.10 8.47 1.67
C ASP A 195 -34.97 7.00 1.24
N ALA A 196 -35.70 6.64 0.17
CA ALA A 196 -35.72 5.29 -0.39
C ALA A 196 -34.60 5.09 -1.43
N ARG A 197 -33.37 5.50 -1.09
CA ARG A 197 -32.17 5.30 -1.93
C ARG A 197 -31.34 4.12 -1.40
N PRO A 198 -30.63 3.38 -2.28
CA PRO A 198 -29.66 2.37 -1.85
C PRO A 198 -28.66 2.89 -0.80
N ARG A 199 -28.35 2.05 0.20
CA ARG A 199 -27.35 2.30 1.24
C ARG A 199 -26.32 1.17 1.30
N GLU A 200 -25.13 1.50 1.76
CA GLU A 200 -24.04 0.56 2.01
C GLU A 200 -23.63 0.71 3.48
N TYR A 201 -23.94 -0.30 4.29
CA TYR A 201 -23.58 -0.36 5.69
C TYR A 201 -22.21 -1.02 5.80
N VAL A 202 -21.28 -0.36 6.48
CA VAL A 202 -20.00 -0.92 6.90
C VAL A 202 -20.11 -1.22 8.39
N ILE A 203 -20.15 -2.51 8.73
CA ILE A 203 -20.29 -3.01 10.09
C ILE A 203 -18.91 -3.46 10.58
N GLU A 204 -18.31 -2.67 11.45
CA GLU A 204 -17.08 -3.01 12.17
C GLU A 204 -17.45 -3.64 13.53
N ALA A 205 -16.81 -4.75 13.88
CA ALA A 205 -17.00 -5.41 15.16
C ALA A 205 -15.65 -5.73 15.80
N THR A 206 -15.39 -5.10 16.95
CA THR A 206 -14.18 -5.26 17.74
C THR A 206 -14.48 -6.04 19.01
N VAL A 207 -13.91 -7.24 19.14
CA VAL A 207 -13.99 -8.07 20.34
C VAL A 207 -12.71 -7.89 21.15
N ARG A 208 -12.85 -7.68 22.45
CA ARG A 208 -11.76 -7.51 23.43
C ARG A 208 -11.58 -8.82 24.19
N GLY A 209 -10.51 -9.56 23.91
CA GLY A 209 -10.27 -10.87 24.52
C GLY A 209 -9.81 -10.79 25.98
N ALA A 210 -9.85 -11.94 26.67
CA ALA A 210 -9.48 -12.08 28.08
C ALA A 210 -7.99 -11.78 28.40
N ASP A 211 -7.18 -11.51 27.37
CA ASP A 211 -5.78 -11.08 27.45
C ASP A 211 -5.59 -9.59 27.10
N GLU A 212 -6.67 -8.83 27.08
CA GLU A 212 -6.74 -7.40 26.70
C GLU A 212 -6.37 -7.14 25.22
N GLN A 213 -6.24 -8.16 24.38
CA GLN A 213 -6.05 -7.97 22.94
C GLN A 213 -7.40 -7.77 22.23
N THR A 214 -7.55 -6.65 21.54
CA THR A 214 -8.67 -6.38 20.64
C THR A 214 -8.43 -6.99 19.25
N VAL A 215 -9.43 -7.66 18.68
CA VAL A 215 -9.46 -8.09 17.27
C VAL A 215 -10.71 -7.52 16.63
N THR A 216 -10.55 -6.92 15.45
CA THR A 216 -11.63 -6.28 14.67
C THR A 216 -11.82 -7.01 13.35
N ASN A 217 -13.07 -7.25 12.96
CA ASN A 217 -13.42 -7.62 11.58
C ASN A 217 -14.50 -6.68 11.04
N VAL A 218 -14.66 -6.61 9.72
CA VAL A 218 -15.54 -5.67 9.01
C VAL A 218 -16.37 -6.43 7.98
N LYS A 219 -17.69 -6.22 7.99
CA LYS A 219 -18.64 -6.76 7.00
C LYS A 219 -19.38 -5.60 6.33
N THR A 220 -19.37 -5.57 5.00
CA THR A 220 -20.20 -4.64 4.21
C THR A 220 -21.52 -5.31 3.82
N VAL A 221 -22.63 -4.59 3.94
CA VAL A 221 -23.98 -5.05 3.55
C VAL A 221 -24.69 -3.97 2.74
N LYS A 222 -25.24 -4.32 1.58
CA LYS A 222 -25.97 -3.39 0.72
C LYS A 222 -27.48 -3.43 1.00
N ALA A 223 -28.04 -2.35 1.52
CA ALA A 223 -29.49 -2.24 1.69
C ALA A 223 -30.12 -1.59 0.45
N LEU A 224 -31.00 -2.33 -0.22
CA LEU A 224 -31.72 -1.87 -1.40
C LEU A 224 -33.17 -1.55 -1.05
N PRO A 225 -33.75 -0.44 -1.54
CA PRO A 225 -35.15 -0.13 -1.32
C PRO A 225 -36.07 -1.24 -1.86
N PRO A 226 -37.25 -1.47 -1.26
CA PRO A 226 -38.14 -2.58 -1.62
C PRO A 226 -38.60 -2.59 -3.08
N PHE A 227 -38.45 -1.46 -3.76
CA PHE A 227 -38.45 -1.38 -5.22
C PHE A 227 -37.38 -0.37 -5.68
N VAL A 228 -36.90 -0.52 -6.92
CA VAL A 228 -36.05 0.45 -7.61
C VAL A 228 -36.70 0.84 -8.93
N LEU A 229 -36.94 2.13 -9.13
CA LEU A 229 -37.36 2.73 -10.39
C LEU A 229 -36.18 2.78 -11.36
N GLY A 230 -36.37 2.28 -12.59
CA GLY A 230 -35.42 2.41 -13.68
C GLY A 230 -36.04 3.15 -14.87
N VAL A 231 -35.30 4.10 -15.45
CA VAL A 231 -35.68 4.83 -16.67
C VAL A 231 -34.56 4.78 -17.70
N LYS A 232 -34.92 4.51 -18.95
CA LYS A 232 -34.02 4.58 -20.10
C LYS A 232 -34.63 5.51 -21.14
N VAL A 233 -33.82 6.45 -21.63
CA VAL A 233 -34.20 7.42 -22.67
C VAL A 233 -33.08 7.52 -23.70
N ASP A 234 -33.43 7.71 -24.96
CA ASP A 234 -32.47 8.18 -25.95
C ASP A 234 -32.03 9.60 -25.61
N ARG A 235 -30.73 9.85 -25.61
CA ARG A 235 -30.17 11.13 -25.16
C ARG A 235 -30.41 12.28 -26.14
N ILE A 236 -30.64 11.96 -27.41
CA ILE A 236 -30.93 12.91 -28.49
C ILE A 236 -32.04 12.31 -29.36
N LEU A 237 -33.19 12.99 -29.45
CA LEU A 237 -34.23 12.71 -30.43
C LEU A 237 -34.12 13.69 -31.59
N LYS A 238 -34.20 13.17 -32.81
CA LYS A 238 -34.17 13.95 -34.06
C LYS A 238 -35.51 13.82 -34.75
N ASP A 239 -36.06 14.95 -35.18
CA ASP A 239 -37.22 15.06 -36.07
C ASP A 239 -38.47 14.29 -35.60
N SER A 240 -38.59 14.05 -34.29
CA SER A 240 -39.73 13.36 -33.66
C SER A 240 -40.48 14.29 -32.72
N GLN A 241 -41.80 14.40 -32.93
CA GLN A 241 -42.73 15.08 -32.01
C GLN A 241 -43.14 14.20 -30.81
N THR A 242 -42.45 13.08 -30.59
CA THR A 242 -42.73 12.12 -29.50
C THR A 242 -41.43 11.56 -28.94
N MET A 243 -41.29 11.55 -27.61
CA MET A 243 -40.28 10.77 -26.91
C MET A 243 -40.89 9.46 -26.42
N THR A 244 -40.12 8.38 -26.44
CA THR A 244 -40.58 7.03 -26.06
C THR A 244 -39.65 6.46 -24.96
N PRO A 245 -39.68 7.02 -23.73
CA PRO A 245 -38.96 6.45 -22.59
C PRO A 245 -39.36 5.00 -22.31
N GLN A 246 -38.37 4.18 -21.98
CA GLN A 246 -38.57 2.83 -21.44
C GLN A 246 -38.52 2.90 -19.91
N PHE A 247 -39.47 2.24 -19.24
CA PHE A 247 -39.57 2.17 -17.79
C PHE A 247 -39.51 0.73 -17.29
N VAL A 248 -38.82 0.53 -16.17
CA VAL A 248 -38.82 -0.73 -15.41
C VAL A 248 -38.95 -0.41 -13.93
N VAL A 249 -39.52 -1.32 -13.16
CA VAL A 249 -39.45 -1.29 -11.69
C VAL A 249 -38.95 -2.65 -11.24
N LEU A 250 -37.90 -2.66 -10.42
CA LEU A 250 -37.29 -3.88 -9.90
C LEU A 250 -37.59 -4.04 -8.41
N ASP A 251 -37.52 -5.26 -7.89
CA ASP A 251 -37.44 -5.53 -6.45
C ASP A 251 -35.98 -5.44 -5.92
N HIS A 252 -35.79 -5.66 -4.63
CA HIS A 252 -34.46 -5.72 -4.00
C HIS A 252 -33.59 -6.91 -4.47
N ASN A 253 -34.14 -7.84 -5.26
CA ASN A 253 -33.43 -8.97 -5.89
C ASN A 253 -33.13 -8.71 -7.37
N SER A 254 -33.31 -7.47 -7.86
CA SER A 254 -33.15 -7.07 -9.27
C SER A 254 -34.13 -7.72 -10.26
N LYS A 255 -35.27 -8.26 -9.78
CA LYS A 255 -36.32 -8.88 -10.62
C LYS A 255 -37.45 -7.88 -10.93
N PRO A 256 -38.12 -7.95 -12.08
CA PRO A 256 -39.24 -7.07 -12.40
C PRO A 256 -40.38 -7.17 -11.38
N LEU A 257 -40.82 -6.03 -10.86
CA LEU A 257 -41.91 -5.89 -9.90
C LEU A 257 -43.11 -5.25 -10.59
N ALA A 258 -44.02 -6.08 -11.10
CA ALA A 258 -45.26 -5.64 -11.75
C ALA A 258 -46.27 -5.03 -10.75
N GLY A 259 -47.21 -4.21 -11.24
CA GLY A 259 -48.32 -3.67 -10.46
C GLY A 259 -48.00 -2.47 -9.54
N LYS A 260 -46.73 -2.05 -9.46
CA LYS A 260 -46.32 -0.86 -8.70
C LYS A 260 -46.75 0.41 -9.44
N LYS A 261 -47.56 1.25 -8.78
CA LYS A 261 -47.89 2.59 -9.28
C LYS A 261 -46.70 3.54 -9.09
N PHE A 262 -46.34 4.28 -10.13
CA PHE A 262 -45.35 5.35 -10.08
C PHE A 262 -45.83 6.58 -10.83
N ARG A 263 -45.38 7.76 -10.41
CA ARG A 263 -45.70 9.06 -11.00
C ARG A 263 -44.61 9.44 -11.99
N LEU A 264 -45.01 9.66 -13.24
CA LEU A 264 -44.21 10.23 -14.30
C LEU A 264 -44.46 11.75 -14.35
N ARG A 265 -43.40 12.53 -14.40
CA ARG A 265 -43.40 13.96 -14.73
C ARG A 265 -42.43 14.21 -15.87
N VAL A 266 -42.73 15.18 -16.72
CA VAL A 266 -41.77 15.72 -17.67
C VAL A 266 -41.72 17.22 -17.53
N PHE A 267 -40.50 17.76 -17.51
CA PHE A 267 -40.22 19.19 -17.49
C PHE A 267 -39.47 19.58 -18.76
N GLN A 268 -39.81 20.71 -19.35
CA GLN A 268 -38.98 21.39 -20.34
C GLN A 268 -38.06 22.35 -19.57
N ARG A 269 -36.74 22.14 -19.67
CA ARG A 269 -35.75 23.02 -19.04
C ARG A 269 -35.45 24.22 -19.94
N GLN A 270 -35.62 25.41 -19.39
CA GLN A 270 -35.28 26.67 -20.01
C GLN A 270 -34.15 27.34 -19.21
N TRP A 271 -33.19 27.95 -19.91
CA TRP A 271 -32.12 28.73 -19.30
C TRP A 271 -32.35 30.20 -19.59
N HIS A 272 -32.42 31.01 -18.55
CA HIS A 272 -32.48 32.47 -18.64
C HIS A 272 -31.12 33.03 -18.22
N SER A 273 -30.23 33.13 -19.19
CA SER A 273 -28.93 33.79 -19.03
C SER A 273 -29.12 35.30 -19.02
N TYR A 274 -28.71 35.97 -17.94
CA TYR A 274 -28.60 37.43 -17.91
C TYR A 274 -27.22 37.86 -17.42
N LEU A 275 -26.83 39.05 -17.89
CA LEU A 275 -25.53 39.63 -17.59
C LEU A 275 -25.60 40.35 -16.23
N VAL A 276 -24.69 40.01 -15.33
CA VAL A 276 -24.51 40.70 -14.04
C VAL A 276 -23.11 41.27 -14.01
N GLU A 277 -23.00 42.55 -13.63
CA GLU A 277 -21.73 43.23 -13.43
C GLU A 277 -21.08 42.72 -12.15
N SER A 278 -19.83 42.26 -12.23
CA SER A 278 -19.05 41.87 -11.04
C SER A 278 -18.59 43.11 -10.25
N ASP A 279 -18.10 42.93 -9.02
CA ASP A 279 -17.81 44.04 -8.11
C ASP A 279 -16.84 45.08 -8.72
N PHE A 280 -17.02 46.35 -8.35
CA PHE A 280 -16.76 47.58 -9.13
C PHE A 280 -15.29 47.88 -9.52
N THR A 281 -14.38 46.91 -9.39
CA THR A 281 -12.93 47.06 -9.61
C THR A 281 -12.34 46.22 -10.74
N THR A 282 -13.06 45.23 -11.30
CA THR A 282 -12.56 44.35 -12.38
C THR A 282 -13.18 44.65 -13.75
N GLY A 283 -14.45 45.06 -13.81
CA GLY A 283 -15.12 45.46 -15.05
C GLY A 283 -15.44 44.31 -16.02
N GLU A 284 -15.31 43.06 -15.60
CA GLU A 284 -15.75 41.89 -16.37
C GLU A 284 -17.17 41.47 -15.96
N ALA A 285 -17.95 41.03 -16.95
CA ALA A 285 -19.37 40.75 -16.80
C ALA A 285 -19.63 39.24 -16.74
N GLU A 286 -20.31 38.77 -15.69
CA GLU A 286 -20.61 37.36 -15.49
C GLU A 286 -22.02 37.02 -16.01
N TYR A 287 -22.14 35.88 -16.70
CA TYR A 287 -23.44 35.35 -17.11
C TYR A 287 -24.04 34.49 -15.99
N VAL A 288 -24.96 35.07 -15.23
CA VAL A 288 -25.79 34.32 -14.29
C VAL A 288 -26.88 33.58 -15.07
N ASN A 289 -27.01 32.27 -14.83
CA ASN A 289 -27.89 31.39 -15.58
C ASN A 289 -29.00 30.86 -14.68
N ASP A 290 -30.17 31.51 -14.69
CA ASP A 290 -31.34 30.98 -14.00
C ASP A 290 -31.93 29.79 -14.77
N VAL A 291 -32.28 28.72 -14.04
CA VAL A 291 -32.81 27.47 -14.60
C VAL A 291 -34.30 27.36 -14.26
N VAL A 292 -35.15 27.32 -15.29
CA VAL A 292 -36.60 27.26 -15.18
C VAL A 292 -37.11 25.93 -15.74
N ASP A 293 -37.55 25.04 -14.86
CA ASP A 293 -38.10 23.72 -15.23
C ASP A 293 -39.65 23.79 -15.37
N LYS A 294 -40.14 24.04 -16.59
CA LYS A 294 -41.56 24.14 -16.95
C LYS A 294 -42.18 22.74 -17.04
N GLN A 295 -43.02 22.33 -16.07
CA GLN A 295 -43.71 21.02 -16.12
C GLN A 295 -44.70 20.96 -17.31
N ILE A 296 -44.51 20.00 -18.21
CA ILE A 296 -45.37 19.80 -19.41
C ILE A 296 -46.28 18.59 -19.29
N LEU A 297 -45.88 17.57 -18.52
CA LEU A 297 -46.64 16.34 -18.32
C LEU A 297 -46.61 15.92 -16.85
N GLU A 298 -47.74 15.45 -16.36
CA GLU A 298 -47.82 14.65 -15.13
C GLU A 298 -48.83 13.50 -15.34
N ARG A 299 -48.40 12.26 -15.06
CA ARG A 299 -49.16 11.03 -15.23
C ARG A 299 -48.83 10.04 -14.11
N THR A 300 -49.69 9.05 -13.92
CA THR A 300 -49.41 7.88 -13.07
C THR A 300 -49.43 6.64 -13.96
N LEU A 301 -48.34 5.90 -13.95
CA LEU A 301 -48.15 4.65 -14.68
C LEU A 301 -48.14 3.47 -13.70
N VAL A 302 -48.23 2.26 -14.24
CA VAL A 302 -48.16 0.99 -13.50
C VAL A 302 -47.04 0.15 -14.12
N SER A 303 -46.18 -0.43 -13.29
CA SER A 303 -45.11 -1.31 -13.77
C SER A 303 -45.65 -2.64 -14.32
N GLN A 304 -44.93 -3.18 -15.29
CA GLN A 304 -45.23 -4.45 -15.95
C GLN A 304 -44.23 -5.54 -15.51
N ALA A 305 -44.40 -6.77 -16.01
CA ALA A 305 -43.50 -7.89 -15.70
C ALA A 305 -42.17 -7.84 -16.49
N GLU A 306 -42.08 -6.97 -17.49
CA GLU A 306 -40.91 -6.68 -18.30
C GLU A 306 -40.79 -5.14 -18.47
N PRO A 307 -39.63 -4.61 -18.91
CA PRO A 307 -39.50 -3.20 -19.25
C PRO A 307 -40.48 -2.81 -20.37
N PHE A 308 -41.11 -1.65 -20.26
CA PHE A 308 -42.16 -1.22 -21.19
C PHE A 308 -41.99 0.25 -21.61
N GLU A 309 -42.52 0.59 -22.78
CA GLU A 309 -42.38 1.91 -23.39
C GLU A 309 -43.62 2.78 -23.13
N HIS A 310 -43.45 4.11 -23.18
CA HIS A 310 -44.57 5.05 -23.05
C HIS A 310 -44.34 6.33 -23.86
N ASP A 311 -45.15 6.53 -24.90
CA ASP A 311 -45.07 7.71 -25.77
C ASP A 311 -45.52 8.99 -25.07
N ILE A 312 -44.71 10.05 -25.19
CA ILE A 312 -44.94 11.37 -24.63
C ILE A 312 -44.73 12.42 -25.74
N PRO A 313 -45.75 13.24 -26.08
CA PRO A 313 -45.60 14.25 -27.12
C PRO A 313 -44.66 15.39 -26.68
N VAL A 314 -43.78 15.81 -27.59
CA VAL A 314 -42.85 16.95 -27.44
C VAL A 314 -43.04 17.90 -28.62
N ALA A 315 -43.52 19.12 -28.33
CA ALA A 315 -43.93 20.10 -29.35
C ALA A 315 -42.88 21.17 -29.66
N GLU A 316 -41.88 21.34 -28.78
CA GLU A 316 -40.85 22.39 -28.87
C GLU A 316 -39.45 21.72 -28.89
N ALA A 317 -38.46 22.30 -29.57
CA ALA A 317 -37.07 21.87 -29.42
C ALA A 317 -36.51 22.31 -28.05
N GLY A 318 -35.58 21.55 -27.48
CA GLY A 318 -35.01 21.87 -26.16
C GLY A 318 -34.61 20.67 -25.32
N VAL A 319 -34.23 20.93 -24.07
CA VAL A 319 -33.90 19.88 -23.10
C VAL A 319 -35.13 19.54 -22.27
N TYR A 320 -35.40 18.25 -22.16
CA TYR A 320 -36.52 17.71 -21.41
C TYR A 320 -36.01 16.77 -20.32
N ILE A 321 -36.53 16.92 -19.09
CA ILE A 321 -36.24 16.06 -17.95
C ILE A 321 -37.40 15.09 -17.78
N VAL A 322 -37.14 13.80 -17.97
CA VAL A 322 -38.06 12.72 -17.58
C VAL A 322 -37.80 12.38 -16.12
N GLU A 323 -38.80 12.55 -15.28
CA GLU A 323 -38.78 12.23 -13.85
C GLU A 323 -39.78 11.13 -13.54
N ILE A 324 -39.33 10.06 -12.89
CA ILE A 324 -40.21 9.05 -12.29
C ILE A 324 -40.03 9.02 -10.78
N SER A 325 -41.14 8.92 -10.05
CA SER A 325 -41.15 8.91 -8.59
C SER A 325 -42.23 8.01 -8.01
N ALA A 326 -41.95 7.39 -6.87
CA ALA A 326 -42.90 6.54 -6.15
C ALA A 326 -42.52 6.46 -4.67
N GLN A 327 -43.51 6.17 -3.81
CA GLN A 327 -43.29 5.99 -2.38
C GLN A 327 -43.25 4.51 -2.00
N ASP A 328 -42.48 4.15 -0.97
CA ASP A 328 -42.54 2.83 -0.33
C ASP A 328 -43.67 2.75 0.72
N LYS A 329 -43.75 1.62 1.44
CA LYS A 329 -44.76 1.40 2.50
C LYS A 329 -44.56 2.32 3.71
N LEU A 330 -43.37 2.89 3.86
CA LEU A 330 -42.99 3.82 4.93
C LEU A 330 -43.19 5.29 4.49
N GLY A 331 -43.69 5.52 3.27
CA GLY A 331 -43.93 6.85 2.69
C GLY A 331 -42.69 7.52 2.09
N ARG A 332 -41.52 6.88 2.16
CA ARG A 332 -40.25 7.44 1.66
C ARG A 332 -40.28 7.56 0.15
N LEU A 333 -39.92 8.73 -0.36
CA LEU A 333 -39.96 9.03 -1.79
C LEU A 333 -38.68 8.55 -2.48
N GLN A 334 -38.82 7.66 -3.46
CA GLN A 334 -37.80 7.42 -4.47
C GLN A 334 -38.09 8.29 -5.69
N LYS A 335 -37.06 8.92 -6.25
CA LYS A 335 -37.13 9.77 -7.45
C LYS A 335 -35.89 9.53 -8.31
N VAL A 336 -36.11 9.28 -9.60
CA VAL A 336 -35.07 9.16 -10.62
C VAL A 336 -35.41 10.13 -11.75
N SER A 337 -34.44 10.95 -12.15
CA SER A 337 -34.61 11.97 -13.18
C SER A 337 -33.47 11.88 -14.20
N THR A 338 -33.79 12.02 -15.49
CA THR A 338 -32.80 12.03 -16.59
C THR A 338 -33.21 13.04 -17.66
N ASP A 339 -32.24 13.77 -18.20
CA ASP A 339 -32.42 14.75 -19.26
C ASP A 339 -32.11 14.18 -20.66
N LEU A 340 -32.92 14.55 -21.65
CA LEU A 340 -32.67 14.31 -23.08
C LEU A 340 -32.80 15.61 -23.87
N PHE A 341 -32.18 15.66 -25.04
CA PHE A 341 -32.36 16.74 -25.99
C PHE A 341 -33.30 16.34 -27.14
N VAL A 342 -34.25 17.21 -27.47
CA VAL A 342 -35.11 17.10 -28.66
C VAL A 342 -34.66 18.18 -29.65
N ALA A 343 -34.18 17.75 -30.81
CA ALA A 343 -33.71 18.64 -31.88
C ALA A 343 -34.87 19.20 -32.72
N GLY A 344 -34.65 20.38 -33.30
CA GLY A 344 -35.54 21.07 -34.23
C GLY A 344 -34.94 22.42 -34.63
N ASP A 345 -35.70 23.26 -35.36
CA ASP A 345 -35.19 24.49 -36.01
C ASP A 345 -34.76 25.64 -35.08
N THR A 346 -34.71 25.41 -33.76
CA THR A 346 -34.30 26.42 -32.76
C THR A 346 -32.82 26.23 -32.41
N PRO A 347 -31.95 27.24 -32.57
CA PRO A 347 -30.50 27.05 -32.43
C PRO A 347 -30.08 26.80 -30.98
N ILE A 348 -29.57 25.60 -30.69
CA ILE A 348 -29.02 25.18 -29.40
C ILE A 348 -27.73 24.39 -29.66
N ALA A 349 -26.65 24.72 -28.96
CA ALA A 349 -25.32 24.12 -29.17
C ALA A 349 -25.12 22.83 -28.36
N TRP A 350 -24.58 21.78 -28.98
CA TRP A 350 -24.30 20.47 -28.36
C TRP A 350 -23.03 19.80 -28.89
N GLU A 351 -22.44 18.93 -28.07
CA GLU A 351 -21.26 18.10 -28.35
C GLU A 351 -21.61 16.82 -29.14
N LYS A 352 -20.67 16.26 -29.91
CA LYS A 352 -20.88 15.08 -30.78
C LYS A 352 -20.37 13.76 -30.15
N PRO A 353 -21.19 12.68 -30.12
CA PRO A 353 -20.73 11.30 -29.94
C PRO A 353 -20.51 10.55 -31.29
N THR A 354 -19.99 9.31 -31.25
CA THR A 354 -19.20 8.70 -32.35
C THR A 354 -19.50 7.20 -32.59
N ALA A 355 -19.23 6.72 -33.83
CA ALA A 355 -19.02 5.32 -34.29
C ALA A 355 -20.18 4.50 -34.92
N GLU A 356 -19.82 3.47 -35.70
CA GLU A 356 -20.67 2.69 -36.62
C GLU A 356 -20.62 1.16 -36.35
N VAL A 357 -21.48 0.64 -35.46
CA VAL A 357 -21.38 -0.73 -34.90
C VAL A 357 -22.68 -1.54 -35.08
N PHE A 358 -22.59 -2.89 -35.13
CA PHE A 358 -23.75 -3.80 -35.12
C PHE A 358 -23.61 -4.98 -34.13
N GLU A 359 -24.72 -5.66 -33.82
CA GLU A 359 -24.79 -6.72 -32.79
C GLU A 359 -24.39 -8.11 -33.31
N THR A 360 -23.69 -8.88 -32.48
CA THR A 360 -23.38 -10.30 -32.68
C THR A 360 -23.62 -11.07 -31.39
N ALA A 361 -24.05 -12.33 -31.48
CA ALA A 361 -24.44 -13.14 -30.31
C ALA A 361 -23.88 -14.57 -30.40
N LEU A 362 -23.43 -15.10 -29.26
CA LEU A 362 -22.91 -16.47 -29.11
C LEU A 362 -24.01 -17.42 -28.62
N ASP A 363 -23.85 -18.72 -28.89
CA ASP A 363 -24.70 -19.76 -28.27
C ASP A 363 -24.37 -20.02 -26.79
N GLN A 364 -23.13 -19.73 -26.35
CA GLN A 364 -22.67 -19.98 -24.97
C GLN A 364 -21.69 -18.90 -24.49
N ASP A 365 -21.68 -18.62 -23.18
CA ASP A 365 -20.80 -17.64 -22.55
C ASP A 365 -19.31 -18.04 -22.51
N ARG A 366 -19.03 -19.35 -22.60
CA ARG A 366 -17.69 -19.96 -22.48
C ARG A 366 -17.70 -21.36 -23.07
N TYR A 367 -16.61 -21.74 -23.72
CA TYR A 367 -16.43 -23.03 -24.38
C TYR A 367 -15.27 -23.84 -23.78
N VAL A 368 -15.22 -25.13 -24.11
CA VAL A 368 -14.12 -26.06 -23.82
C VAL A 368 -13.43 -26.46 -25.14
N PRO A 369 -12.10 -26.58 -25.19
CA PRO A 369 -11.40 -27.08 -26.37
C PRO A 369 -11.97 -28.42 -26.88
N GLY A 370 -12.35 -28.47 -28.16
CA GLY A 370 -13.07 -29.58 -28.79
C GLY A 370 -14.52 -29.25 -29.15
N GLU A 371 -15.12 -28.22 -28.54
CA GLU A 371 -16.45 -27.71 -28.89
C GLU A 371 -16.41 -26.82 -30.15
N THR A 372 -17.56 -26.37 -30.63
CA THR A 372 -17.68 -25.45 -31.77
C THR A 372 -18.65 -24.32 -31.43
N ALA A 373 -18.13 -23.10 -31.32
CA ALA A 373 -18.93 -21.91 -31.04
C ALA A 373 -19.78 -21.52 -32.26
N GLN A 374 -21.05 -21.18 -32.03
CA GLN A 374 -21.96 -20.66 -33.03
C GLN A 374 -22.15 -19.15 -32.81
N LEU A 375 -21.74 -18.36 -33.80
CA LEU A 375 -21.82 -16.90 -33.78
C LEU A 375 -22.90 -16.42 -34.74
N LEU A 376 -24.02 -15.94 -34.17
CA LEU A 376 -25.12 -15.33 -34.89
C LEU A 376 -24.80 -13.86 -35.21
N LEU A 377 -24.84 -13.52 -36.49
CA LEU A 377 -24.63 -12.17 -37.01
C LEU A 377 -25.99 -11.49 -37.23
N LYS A 378 -26.36 -10.53 -36.38
CA LYS A 378 -27.64 -9.81 -36.45
C LYS A 378 -27.50 -8.60 -37.39
N SER A 379 -27.75 -8.81 -38.67
CA SER A 379 -27.55 -7.79 -39.70
C SER A 379 -28.74 -6.83 -39.81
N PRO A 380 -28.53 -5.50 -39.75
CA PRO A 380 -29.56 -4.51 -40.11
C PRO A 380 -29.86 -4.45 -41.62
N PHE A 381 -29.29 -5.36 -42.42
CA PHE A 381 -29.48 -5.48 -43.86
C PHE A 381 -30.00 -6.88 -44.22
N GLN A 382 -31.08 -6.94 -45.01
CA GLN A 382 -31.71 -8.20 -45.43
C GLN A 382 -30.75 -9.12 -46.21
N GLU A 383 -29.97 -8.52 -47.11
CA GLU A 383 -28.91 -9.17 -47.89
C GLU A 383 -27.60 -8.39 -47.70
N ALA A 384 -26.52 -9.10 -47.37
CA ALA A 384 -25.18 -8.53 -47.17
C ALA A 384 -24.11 -9.64 -47.18
N ASN A 385 -22.83 -9.26 -47.21
CA ASN A 385 -21.72 -10.17 -47.01
C ASN A 385 -20.92 -9.74 -45.77
N ALA A 386 -20.69 -10.67 -44.83
CA ALA A 386 -19.89 -10.43 -43.64
C ALA A 386 -18.51 -11.08 -43.81
N LEU A 387 -17.44 -10.28 -43.66
CA LEU A 387 -16.08 -10.79 -43.51
C LEU A 387 -15.81 -11.00 -42.02
N VAL A 388 -15.78 -12.24 -41.58
CA VAL A 388 -15.38 -12.65 -40.24
C VAL A 388 -13.86 -12.80 -40.19
N ILE A 389 -13.23 -12.14 -39.23
CA ILE A 389 -11.79 -12.14 -39.00
C ILE A 389 -11.56 -12.73 -37.60
N VAL A 390 -10.95 -13.91 -37.55
CA VAL A 390 -10.62 -14.62 -36.30
C VAL A 390 -9.14 -14.38 -36.02
N GLU A 391 -8.79 -13.65 -34.97
CA GLU A 391 -7.39 -13.49 -34.57
C GLU A 391 -6.97 -14.70 -33.74
N THR A 392 -6.26 -15.66 -34.36
CA THR A 392 -5.70 -16.82 -33.65
C THR A 392 -4.23 -16.56 -33.32
N PRO A 393 -3.68 -17.11 -32.22
CA PRO A 393 -2.34 -16.75 -31.73
C PRO A 393 -1.17 -16.98 -32.69
N SER A 394 -1.36 -17.73 -33.79
CA SER A 394 -0.35 -17.93 -34.84
C SER A 394 -0.66 -17.18 -36.15
N ALA A 395 -1.93 -16.91 -36.48
CA ALA A 395 -2.33 -16.18 -37.68
C ALA A 395 -3.80 -15.69 -37.63
N ASN A 396 -4.09 -14.56 -38.28
CA ASN A 396 -5.48 -14.14 -38.53
C ASN A 396 -6.11 -14.98 -39.65
N ARG A 397 -7.32 -15.49 -39.41
CA ARG A 397 -8.11 -16.29 -40.38
C ARG A 397 -9.30 -15.49 -40.87
N TYR A 398 -9.62 -15.64 -42.16
CA TYR A 398 -10.61 -14.82 -42.86
C TYR A 398 -11.68 -15.71 -43.47
N HIS A 399 -12.94 -15.44 -43.14
CA HIS A 399 -14.10 -16.23 -43.58
C HIS A 399 -15.20 -15.30 -44.09
N TRP A 400 -15.75 -15.60 -45.27
CA TRP A 400 -16.94 -14.92 -45.78
C TRP A 400 -18.20 -15.67 -45.32
N VAL A 401 -19.16 -14.92 -44.81
CA VAL A 401 -20.48 -15.40 -44.38
C VAL A 401 -21.53 -14.57 -45.11
N GLU A 402 -22.37 -15.25 -45.90
CA GLU A 402 -23.51 -14.62 -46.56
C GLU A 402 -24.62 -14.33 -45.54
N ILE A 403 -25.21 -13.15 -45.63
CA ILE A 403 -26.35 -12.74 -44.81
C ILE A 403 -27.60 -12.85 -45.69
N THR A 404 -28.61 -13.58 -45.20
CA THR A 404 -29.95 -13.60 -45.81
C THR A 404 -31.01 -13.36 -44.74
N HIS A 405 -32.11 -12.71 -45.11
CA HIS A 405 -33.23 -12.40 -44.21
C HIS A 405 -32.82 -11.64 -42.92
N GLY A 406 -31.73 -10.86 -42.98
CA GLY A 406 -31.20 -10.11 -41.84
C GLY A 406 -30.27 -10.90 -40.89
N GLN A 407 -29.89 -12.13 -41.22
CA GLN A 407 -29.02 -12.95 -40.37
C GLN A 407 -28.00 -13.80 -41.12
N GLY A 408 -26.94 -14.18 -40.43
CA GLY A 408 -25.95 -15.19 -40.86
C GLY A 408 -25.36 -15.91 -39.66
N MET A 409 -24.81 -17.10 -39.87
CA MET A 409 -24.24 -17.94 -38.81
C MET A 409 -22.79 -18.31 -39.14
N PHE A 410 -21.90 -18.21 -38.15
CA PHE A 410 -20.50 -18.62 -38.26
C PHE A 410 -20.15 -19.66 -37.21
N ALA A 411 -19.68 -20.83 -37.63
CA ALA A 411 -19.26 -21.91 -36.74
C ALA A 411 -17.72 -21.93 -36.59
N LEU A 412 -17.21 -21.80 -35.37
CA LEU A 412 -15.77 -21.81 -35.07
C LEU A 412 -15.39 -22.99 -34.16
N PRO A 413 -14.65 -23.99 -34.67
CA PRO A 413 -14.08 -25.06 -33.84
C PRO A 413 -13.06 -24.51 -32.85
N ILE A 414 -13.24 -24.81 -31.55
CA ILE A 414 -12.46 -24.24 -30.46
C ILE A 414 -11.25 -25.14 -30.14
N THR A 415 -10.04 -24.58 -30.22
CA THR A 415 -8.78 -25.29 -29.91
C THR A 415 -8.18 -24.83 -28.58
N GLY A 416 -7.28 -25.63 -28.01
CA GLY A 416 -6.63 -25.32 -26.72
C GLY A 416 -5.76 -24.07 -26.74
N GLU A 417 -5.31 -23.64 -27.92
CA GLU A 417 -4.52 -22.43 -28.15
C GLU A 417 -5.36 -21.15 -28.04
N MET A 418 -6.69 -21.24 -28.20
CA MET A 418 -7.62 -20.10 -28.08
C MET A 418 -7.88 -19.66 -26.63
N THR A 419 -7.13 -20.22 -25.67
CA THR A 419 -7.18 -19.93 -24.24
C THR A 419 -6.41 -18.64 -23.92
N PRO A 420 -6.91 -17.72 -23.06
CA PRO A 420 -8.18 -17.74 -22.33
C PRO A 420 -9.37 -17.23 -23.15
N SER A 421 -9.11 -16.47 -24.21
CA SER A 421 -10.11 -15.94 -25.12
C SER A 421 -9.49 -15.42 -26.41
N ILE A 422 -10.20 -15.57 -27.53
CA ILE A 422 -9.85 -14.95 -28.81
C ILE A 422 -10.89 -13.90 -29.22
N PRO A 423 -10.47 -12.80 -29.87
CA PRO A 423 -11.39 -11.89 -30.51
C PRO A 423 -11.78 -12.40 -31.91
N VAL A 424 -13.07 -12.30 -32.21
CA VAL A 424 -13.62 -12.50 -33.55
C VAL A 424 -14.27 -11.19 -33.98
N HIS A 425 -13.69 -10.57 -35.00
CA HIS A 425 -14.20 -9.33 -35.58
C HIS A 425 -15.06 -9.64 -36.79
N VAL A 426 -16.04 -8.79 -37.06
CA VAL A 426 -16.93 -8.96 -38.21
C VAL A 426 -17.10 -7.61 -38.92
N LEU A 427 -16.75 -7.59 -40.20
CA LEU A 427 -16.98 -6.47 -41.11
C LEU A 427 -18.16 -6.81 -42.01
N LEU A 428 -19.32 -6.25 -41.69
CA LEU A 428 -20.56 -6.42 -42.43
C LEU A 428 -20.61 -5.41 -43.60
N LEU A 429 -20.70 -5.91 -44.82
CA LEU A 429 -20.68 -5.13 -46.06
C LEU A 429 -21.99 -5.31 -46.83
N ARG A 430 -22.76 -4.22 -46.96
CA ARG A 430 -23.91 -4.15 -47.88
C ARG A 430 -23.46 -3.55 -49.21
N GLY A 431 -23.82 -4.21 -50.31
CA GLY A 431 -23.70 -3.65 -51.66
C GLY A 431 -24.59 -2.42 -51.89
N ARG A 432 -24.58 -1.90 -53.13
CA ARG A 432 -25.54 -0.88 -53.54
C ARG A 432 -26.92 -1.52 -53.72
N ILE A 433 -27.95 -0.98 -53.09
CA ILE A 433 -29.34 -1.44 -53.31
C ILE A 433 -29.83 -0.93 -54.68
N PRO A 434 -30.52 -1.74 -55.50
CA PRO A 434 -31.20 -1.26 -56.70
C PRO A 434 -32.37 -0.31 -56.37
N SER A 435 -32.10 0.99 -56.31
CA SER A 435 -33.11 2.05 -56.20
C SER A 435 -33.49 2.59 -57.58
N VAL A 436 -34.75 2.99 -57.76
CA VAL A 436 -35.25 3.65 -58.97
C VAL A 436 -34.39 4.88 -59.33
N ASN A 437 -34.17 5.10 -60.63
CA ASN A 437 -33.31 6.17 -61.15
C ASN A 437 -33.68 7.57 -60.58
N PRO A 438 -32.73 8.29 -59.92
CA PRO A 438 -32.97 9.65 -59.41
C PRO A 438 -33.23 10.74 -60.48
N THR A 439 -33.25 10.36 -61.76
CA THR A 439 -33.28 11.28 -62.90
C THR A 439 -34.68 11.53 -63.48
N GLN A 440 -35.73 10.89 -62.96
CA GLN A 440 -37.12 11.23 -63.27
C GLN A 440 -37.78 11.94 -62.07
N GLY A 441 -37.44 13.22 -61.92
CA GLY A 441 -37.98 14.12 -60.89
C GLY A 441 -37.77 15.58 -61.25
N ASP A 442 -38.75 16.42 -60.88
CA ASP A 442 -38.69 17.87 -60.97
C ASP A 442 -37.69 18.48 -59.97
N ALA A 443 -37.53 19.80 -60.02
CA ALA A 443 -36.39 20.48 -59.38
C ALA A 443 -36.44 20.46 -57.84
N GLU A 444 -37.64 20.43 -57.25
CA GLU A 444 -37.83 20.36 -55.80
C GLU A 444 -37.61 18.93 -55.29
N THR A 445 -38.14 17.93 -56.00
CA THR A 445 -37.89 16.50 -55.69
C THR A 445 -36.39 16.18 -55.68
N ARG A 446 -35.61 16.77 -56.60
CA ARG A 446 -34.13 16.65 -56.65
C ARG A 446 -33.40 17.27 -55.45
N ASN A 447 -34.03 18.14 -54.66
CA ASN A 447 -33.41 18.79 -53.50
C ASN A 447 -33.56 17.97 -52.20
N SER A 448 -34.51 17.02 -52.17
CA SER A 448 -34.79 16.14 -51.01
C SER A 448 -33.88 14.90 -50.95
N LEU A 449 -33.40 14.41 -52.10
CA LEU A 449 -32.59 13.19 -52.22
C LEU A 449 -31.09 13.40 -51.92
N LYS A 450 -30.76 14.19 -50.89
CA LYS A 450 -29.36 14.52 -50.51
C LYS A 450 -28.62 13.44 -49.74
N GLN A 451 -29.31 12.37 -49.33
CA GLN A 451 -28.67 11.15 -48.83
C GLN A 451 -28.93 9.99 -49.80
N ASP A 452 -27.86 9.41 -50.32
CA ASP A 452 -27.93 8.20 -51.15
C ASP A 452 -28.21 6.97 -50.26
N HIS A 453 -29.49 6.74 -49.92
CA HIS A 453 -29.91 5.61 -49.07
C HIS A 453 -29.53 4.24 -49.67
N ALA A 454 -29.36 4.18 -50.99
CA ALA A 454 -28.92 3.01 -51.71
C ALA A 454 -27.40 2.77 -51.63
N LYS A 455 -26.59 3.72 -51.12
CA LYS A 455 -25.12 3.59 -51.09
C LYS A 455 -24.65 2.31 -50.39
N PRO A 456 -23.52 1.71 -50.82
CA PRO A 456 -22.87 0.66 -50.05
C PRO A 456 -22.59 1.12 -48.61
N ARG A 457 -22.69 0.21 -47.64
CA ARG A 457 -22.42 0.50 -46.22
C ARG A 457 -21.54 -0.57 -45.60
N ALA A 458 -20.60 -0.14 -44.78
CA ALA A 458 -19.84 -0.99 -43.88
C ALA A 458 -20.29 -0.78 -42.43
N LEU A 459 -20.30 -1.85 -41.63
CA LEU A 459 -20.50 -1.83 -40.17
C LEU A 459 -19.54 -2.81 -39.50
N GLY A 460 -18.99 -2.42 -38.34
CA GLY A 460 -18.10 -3.27 -37.54
C GLY A 460 -18.81 -3.96 -36.38
N SER A 461 -18.31 -5.12 -35.98
CA SER A 461 -18.60 -5.75 -34.68
C SER A 461 -17.38 -6.53 -34.19
N THR A 462 -17.31 -6.83 -32.90
CA THR A 462 -16.22 -7.63 -32.29
C THR A 462 -16.76 -8.36 -31.06
N VAL A 463 -16.61 -9.68 -31.05
CA VAL A 463 -17.02 -10.57 -29.96
C VAL A 463 -15.78 -11.27 -29.37
N TRP A 464 -15.80 -11.55 -28.07
CA TRP A 464 -14.73 -12.26 -27.38
C TRP A 464 -15.20 -13.66 -26.99
N ILE A 465 -14.69 -14.67 -27.69
CA ILE A 465 -14.99 -16.08 -27.41
C ILE A 465 -14.09 -16.53 -26.26
N LYS A 466 -14.69 -16.89 -25.12
CA LYS A 466 -13.98 -17.31 -23.90
C LYS A 466 -13.78 -18.82 -23.89
N VAL A 467 -12.58 -19.27 -23.57
CA VAL A 467 -12.17 -20.69 -23.65
C VAL A 467 -11.61 -21.17 -22.31
N THR A 468 -11.99 -22.38 -21.90
CA THR A 468 -11.66 -22.94 -20.58
C THR A 468 -10.28 -23.61 -20.59
N PRO A 469 -9.36 -23.25 -19.68
CA PRO A 469 -7.96 -23.72 -19.69
C PRO A 469 -7.76 -25.17 -19.19
N LYS A 470 -8.72 -26.11 -19.40
CA LYS A 470 -8.70 -27.46 -18.78
C LYS A 470 -7.34 -28.18 -18.96
N ALA A 471 -6.76 -28.14 -20.16
CA ALA A 471 -5.49 -28.81 -20.46
C ALA A 471 -4.26 -28.26 -19.72
N LYS A 472 -4.37 -27.06 -19.10
CA LYS A 472 -3.33 -26.34 -18.36
C LYS A 472 -3.53 -26.45 -16.83
N GLN A 473 -4.50 -27.23 -16.35
CA GLN A 473 -4.81 -27.43 -14.93
C GLN A 473 -4.34 -28.79 -14.39
N LEU A 474 -4.09 -28.86 -13.07
CA LEU A 474 -3.77 -30.07 -12.31
C LEU A 474 -4.71 -30.22 -11.12
N THR A 475 -5.09 -31.47 -10.83
CA THR A 475 -5.74 -31.84 -9.58
C THR A 475 -4.67 -32.13 -8.54
N VAL A 476 -4.63 -31.34 -7.46
CA VAL A 476 -3.69 -31.52 -6.34
C VAL A 476 -4.48 -31.88 -5.08
N ALA A 477 -4.04 -32.91 -4.36
CA ALA A 477 -4.64 -33.31 -3.08
C ALA A 477 -3.55 -33.49 -2.00
N LEU A 478 -3.92 -33.25 -0.74
CA LEU A 478 -3.06 -33.35 0.44
C LEU A 478 -3.67 -34.32 1.46
N GLU A 479 -2.86 -35.21 2.02
CA GLU A 479 -3.25 -36.17 3.07
C GLU A 479 -2.28 -36.04 4.24
N HIS A 480 -2.78 -35.61 5.40
CA HIS A 480 -2.04 -35.45 6.65
C HIS A 480 -3.01 -35.50 7.85
N PRO A 481 -2.53 -35.71 9.09
CA PRO A 481 -3.35 -35.60 10.30
C PRO A 481 -4.04 -34.23 10.41
N GLN A 482 -5.31 -34.21 10.82
CA GLN A 482 -6.07 -32.97 11.02
C GLN A 482 -5.70 -32.27 12.34
N THR A 483 -5.21 -33.03 13.31
CA THR A 483 -4.78 -32.58 14.65
C THR A 483 -3.40 -33.15 14.95
N ALA A 484 -2.54 -32.34 15.58
CA ALA A 484 -1.21 -32.75 16.02
C ALA A 484 -0.84 -32.09 17.36
N LEU A 485 0.19 -32.63 18.03
CA LEU A 485 0.73 -32.07 19.27
C LEU A 485 1.88 -31.09 18.95
N PRO A 486 2.08 -30.04 19.77
CA PRO A 486 3.24 -29.14 19.64
C PRO A 486 4.56 -29.92 19.67
N GLY A 487 5.57 -29.45 18.94
CA GLY A 487 6.91 -30.05 18.89
C GLY A 487 7.01 -31.42 18.20
N THR A 488 5.94 -31.93 17.57
CA THR A 488 5.94 -33.25 16.90
C THR A 488 6.11 -33.18 15.38
N SER A 489 6.67 -34.24 14.79
CA SER A 489 6.78 -34.40 13.33
C SER A 489 5.55 -35.13 12.77
N MET A 490 4.91 -34.58 11.73
CA MET A 490 3.80 -35.22 11.03
C MET A 490 4.15 -35.60 9.58
N PRO A 491 3.60 -36.70 9.03
CA PRO A 491 3.68 -36.99 7.60
C PRO A 491 2.66 -36.14 6.82
N CYS A 492 3.09 -35.63 5.66
CA CYS A 492 2.21 -35.00 4.68
C CYS A 492 2.48 -35.63 3.31
N LYS A 493 1.44 -36.24 2.73
CA LYS A 493 1.47 -36.79 1.37
C LYS A 493 0.80 -35.83 0.41
N MET A 494 1.35 -35.73 -0.79
CA MET A 494 0.81 -34.95 -1.89
C MET A 494 0.54 -35.84 -3.08
N PHE A 495 -0.64 -35.67 -3.68
CA PHE A 495 -1.02 -36.34 -4.93
C PHE A 495 -1.18 -35.32 -6.05
N VAL A 496 -0.63 -35.62 -7.22
CA VAL A 496 -0.72 -34.76 -8.42
C VAL A 496 -1.28 -35.59 -9.57
N LYS A 497 -2.37 -35.11 -10.16
CA LYS A 497 -3.09 -35.77 -11.25
C LYS A 497 -3.49 -34.78 -12.33
N ASP A 498 -3.74 -35.28 -13.54
CA ASP A 498 -4.46 -34.50 -14.56
C ASP A 498 -5.96 -34.34 -14.19
N PRO A 499 -6.73 -33.52 -14.94
CA PRO A 499 -8.16 -33.36 -14.70
C PRO A 499 -9.02 -34.58 -15.08
N ASP A 500 -8.43 -35.61 -15.67
CA ASP A 500 -9.12 -36.84 -16.11
C ASP A 500 -8.77 -38.05 -15.19
N GLY A 501 -7.91 -37.84 -14.18
CA GLY A 501 -7.64 -38.74 -13.06
C GLY A 501 -6.27 -39.42 -13.07
N ASN A 502 -5.45 -39.24 -14.12
CA ASN A 502 -4.18 -39.95 -14.27
C ASN A 502 -3.07 -39.34 -13.39
N PRO A 503 -2.19 -40.14 -12.77
CA PRO A 503 -1.05 -39.64 -12.00
C PRO A 503 0.00 -38.96 -12.88
N LEU A 504 0.55 -37.83 -12.43
CA LEU A 504 1.58 -37.07 -13.13
C LEU A 504 2.87 -36.91 -12.30
N ASN A 505 4.00 -36.76 -12.98
CA ASN A 505 5.25 -36.31 -12.34
C ASN A 505 5.23 -34.77 -12.22
N GLY A 506 6.05 -34.20 -11.34
CA GLY A 506 6.12 -32.74 -11.25
C GLY A 506 6.95 -32.19 -10.10
N GLU A 507 6.82 -30.87 -9.92
CA GLU A 507 7.44 -30.10 -8.83
C GLU A 507 6.32 -29.46 -8.00
N VAL A 508 6.38 -29.60 -6.68
CA VAL A 508 5.43 -29.00 -5.73
C VAL A 508 6.17 -28.09 -4.76
N ALA A 509 5.76 -26.83 -4.68
CA ALA A 509 6.08 -25.96 -3.55
C ALA A 509 5.05 -26.23 -2.44
N LEU A 510 5.51 -26.60 -1.25
CA LEU A 510 4.67 -26.89 -0.07
C LEU A 510 5.10 -25.99 1.09
N TRP A 511 4.14 -25.33 1.74
CA TRP A 511 4.41 -24.52 2.92
C TRP A 511 3.28 -24.59 3.96
N LEU A 512 3.66 -24.36 5.22
CA LEU A 512 2.74 -24.14 6.33
C LEU A 512 2.88 -22.70 6.77
N VAL A 513 1.76 -22.02 7.03
CA VAL A 513 1.72 -20.67 7.59
C VAL A 513 0.66 -20.59 8.69
N ASP A 514 0.95 -19.86 9.76
CA ASP A 514 0.04 -19.66 10.89
C ASP A 514 -1.26 -18.96 10.40
N ARG A 515 -2.44 -19.56 10.64
CA ARG A 515 -3.75 -19.03 10.22
C ARG A 515 -3.95 -17.61 10.78
N ALA A 516 -3.47 -17.36 11.99
CA ALA A 516 -3.55 -16.05 12.62
C ALA A 516 -2.68 -14.97 11.93
N VAL A 517 -1.65 -15.37 11.18
CA VAL A 517 -0.85 -14.46 10.34
C VAL A 517 -1.51 -14.23 8.98
N LEU A 518 -2.23 -15.22 8.44
CA LEU A 518 -3.10 -15.01 7.27
C LEU A 518 -4.24 -14.05 7.60
N ALA A 519 -4.86 -14.13 8.78
CA ALA A 519 -5.96 -13.23 9.19
C ALA A 519 -5.59 -11.73 9.26
N LEU A 520 -4.31 -11.36 9.12
CA LEU A 520 -3.83 -9.98 9.08
C LEU A 520 -3.83 -9.37 7.66
N GLY A 521 -4.38 -10.06 6.65
CA GLY A 521 -4.56 -9.51 5.30
C GLY A 521 -5.18 -10.51 4.32
N GLU A 522 -5.53 -10.06 3.11
CA GLU A 522 -6.18 -10.93 2.13
C GLU A 522 -5.21 -11.94 1.48
N GLU A 523 -5.46 -13.25 1.68
CA GLU A 523 -4.70 -14.31 1.02
C GLU A 523 -4.93 -14.28 -0.50
N GLN A 524 -3.89 -13.88 -1.24
CA GLN A 524 -3.94 -13.79 -2.70
C GLN A 524 -4.22 -15.16 -3.38
N PRO A 525 -4.85 -15.19 -4.56
CA PRO A 525 -5.12 -16.42 -5.29
C PRO A 525 -3.85 -17.26 -5.53
N LEU A 526 -3.90 -18.54 -5.15
CA LEU A 526 -2.78 -19.46 -5.27
C LEU A 526 -2.66 -20.11 -6.66
N ASP A 527 -3.67 -19.95 -7.52
CA ASP A 527 -3.63 -20.41 -8.90
C ASP A 527 -2.71 -19.50 -9.74
N PRO A 528 -1.59 -20.01 -10.27
CA PRO A 528 -0.74 -19.22 -11.13
C PRO A 528 -1.29 -19.11 -12.57
N VAL A 529 -2.22 -19.97 -12.99
CA VAL A 529 -2.69 -20.05 -14.39
C VAL A 529 -3.27 -18.71 -14.89
N PRO A 530 -4.15 -17.99 -14.17
CA PRO A 530 -4.63 -16.67 -14.58
C PRO A 530 -3.53 -15.60 -14.70
N SER A 531 -2.35 -15.82 -14.10
CA SER A 531 -1.20 -14.90 -14.20
C SER A 531 -0.38 -15.10 -15.49
N PHE A 532 -0.60 -16.21 -16.21
CA PHE A 532 0.03 -16.49 -17.50
C PHE A 532 -0.92 -16.36 -18.70
N LEU A 533 -2.22 -16.24 -18.42
CA LEU A 533 -3.28 -16.11 -19.42
C LEU A 533 -3.75 -14.66 -19.52
N GLU A 534 -2.88 -13.76 -19.99
CA GLU A 534 -3.31 -12.41 -20.35
C GLU A 534 -4.34 -12.45 -21.50
N GLN A 535 -5.30 -11.52 -21.49
CA GLN A 535 -6.20 -11.34 -22.61
C GLN A 535 -5.43 -10.75 -23.80
N ILE A 536 -5.61 -11.35 -24.99
CA ILE A 536 -4.97 -10.94 -26.24
C ILE A 536 -5.24 -9.44 -26.49
N LYS A 537 -4.19 -8.64 -26.66
CA LYS A 537 -4.29 -7.19 -26.94
C LYS A 537 -4.50 -6.99 -28.45
N SER A 538 -5.76 -7.08 -28.89
CA SER A 538 -6.16 -6.86 -30.29
C SER A 538 -6.11 -5.38 -30.67
N TYR A 539 -5.61 -5.09 -31.87
CA TYR A 539 -5.44 -3.73 -32.41
C TYR A 539 -6.04 -3.60 -33.83
N LEU A 540 -7.28 -4.05 -34.01
CA LEU A 540 -7.96 -3.92 -35.30
C LEU A 540 -8.27 -2.46 -35.66
N ARG A 541 -7.82 -2.02 -36.84
CA ARG A 541 -8.25 -0.76 -37.48
C ARG A 541 -8.80 -0.99 -38.88
N ILE A 542 -10.11 -1.17 -38.98
CA ILE A 542 -10.83 -1.15 -40.27
C ILE A 542 -10.81 0.28 -40.83
N ARG A 543 -10.68 0.42 -42.15
CA ARG A 543 -10.96 1.66 -42.89
C ARG A 543 -11.80 1.31 -44.11
N ASP A 544 -12.97 1.95 -44.29
CA ASP A 544 -13.77 1.80 -45.51
C ASP A 544 -14.25 3.17 -46.02
N ILE A 545 -13.79 3.53 -47.22
CA ILE A 545 -14.11 4.82 -47.87
C ILE A 545 -15.56 4.94 -48.37
N ARG A 546 -16.33 3.85 -48.36
CA ARG A 546 -17.76 3.84 -48.80
C ARG A 546 -18.65 4.66 -47.86
N ASN A 547 -18.32 4.71 -46.58
CA ASN A 547 -19.07 5.49 -45.61
C ASN A 547 -18.74 7.00 -45.75
N GLU A 548 -17.51 7.35 -46.17
CA GLU A 548 -16.84 8.67 -46.10
C GLU A 548 -17.09 9.65 -47.28
N ILE A 549 -18.04 9.40 -48.18
CA ILE A 549 -18.24 10.25 -49.37
C ILE A 549 -18.95 11.58 -49.00
N ILE A 550 -18.18 12.64 -48.75
CA ILE A 550 -18.33 14.06 -49.19
C ILE A 550 -17.32 14.99 -48.43
N GLY A 551 -16.56 15.83 -49.16
CA GLY A 551 -16.03 17.10 -48.65
C GLY A 551 -14.64 17.12 -48.00
N GLU A 552 -14.03 18.31 -47.98
CA GLU A 552 -12.63 18.65 -47.61
C GLU A 552 -12.65 20.08 -47.01
N ILE A 553 -11.82 20.59 -46.09
CA ILE A 553 -10.66 20.18 -45.25
C ILE A 553 -10.70 21.11 -43.97
N PRO A 554 -9.79 21.10 -42.94
CA PRO A 554 -8.44 20.51 -42.80
C PRO A 554 -8.21 19.78 -41.44
N ILE A 555 -6.99 19.88 -40.87
CA ILE A 555 -6.53 19.31 -39.58
C ILE A 555 -5.60 20.35 -38.91
N GLU A 556 -5.52 20.36 -37.57
CA GLU A 556 -4.45 21.03 -36.82
C GLU A 556 -4.04 20.20 -35.57
N GLU A 557 -2.78 20.30 -35.13
CA GLU A 557 -2.20 19.64 -33.95
C GLU A 557 -1.47 20.68 -33.07
N ILE A 558 -1.29 20.42 -31.76
CA ILE A 558 -0.08 20.79 -30.97
C ILE A 558 -0.13 20.13 -29.56
N PRO A 559 1.02 19.74 -28.95
CA PRO A 559 1.07 19.05 -27.66
C PRO A 559 1.56 19.91 -26.46
N GLY A 560 1.39 19.40 -25.22
CA GLY A 560 2.21 19.80 -24.06
C GLY A 560 1.57 19.72 -22.67
N GLY A 561 2.40 19.68 -21.62
CA GLY A 561 2.02 20.08 -20.24
C GLY A 561 2.18 19.05 -19.12
N ASP A 562 3.27 19.13 -18.35
CA ASP A 562 3.48 18.44 -17.05
C ASP A 562 2.69 19.11 -15.90
N GLY A 563 2.50 18.42 -14.76
CA GLY A 563 1.66 18.88 -13.65
C GLY A 563 1.73 18.09 -12.33
N ALA A 564 2.92 17.66 -11.89
CA ALA A 564 3.06 16.86 -10.66
C ALA A 564 2.78 17.65 -9.35
N ARG A 565 2.16 17.00 -8.33
CA ARG A 565 2.39 17.30 -6.89
C ARG A 565 1.93 16.19 -5.92
N ARG A 566 2.71 16.00 -4.84
CA ARG A 566 2.44 15.13 -3.66
C ARG A 566 1.88 15.95 -2.48
N ARG A 567 1.34 15.26 -1.45
CA ARG A 567 1.46 15.66 -0.02
C ARG A 567 1.56 14.44 0.92
N LYS A 568 2.21 14.60 2.08
CA LYS A 568 2.24 13.70 3.27
C LYS A 568 1.32 14.29 4.38
N SER A 569 1.25 13.92 5.68
CA SER A 569 2.06 13.11 6.66
C SER A 569 1.21 12.91 7.96
N LEU A 570 1.55 12.20 9.06
CA LEU A 570 2.73 11.41 9.49
C LEU A 570 2.30 9.91 9.72
N PHE A 571 2.40 9.15 10.84
CA PHE A 571 2.92 9.26 12.23
C PHE A 571 3.41 7.87 12.77
N ASP A 572 4.69 7.80 13.13
CA ASP A 572 5.33 7.33 14.39
C ASP A 572 4.99 6.01 15.15
N ASN A 573 5.98 5.10 15.14
CA ASN A 573 6.70 4.49 16.31
C ASN A 573 6.23 3.22 17.09
N ILE A 574 6.70 2.03 16.62
CA ILE A 574 7.28 0.85 17.36
C ILE A 574 6.47 0.18 18.54
N THR A 575 6.87 -0.92 19.25
CA THR A 575 8.06 -1.83 19.31
C THR A 575 7.68 -3.34 19.47
N VAL A 576 8.63 -4.23 19.83
CA VAL A 576 8.66 -5.71 19.57
C VAL A 576 8.84 -6.60 20.83
N ARG A 577 8.58 -7.92 20.75
CA ARG A 577 9.37 -9.04 21.38
C ARG A 577 9.18 -10.38 20.64
N ARG A 578 9.99 -11.41 20.95
CA ARG A 578 10.47 -12.44 19.99
C ARG A 578 10.33 -13.91 20.49
N ASN A 579 9.60 -14.74 19.73
CA ASN A 579 9.93 -16.13 19.29
C ASN A 579 8.65 -16.93 18.97
N PHE A 580 8.04 -16.66 17.81
CA PHE A 580 6.89 -17.42 17.29
C PHE A 580 7.14 -17.66 15.80
N LYS A 581 7.23 -18.92 15.35
CA LYS A 581 7.44 -19.23 13.92
C LYS A 581 6.14 -19.04 13.17
N THR A 582 6.11 -18.07 12.27
CA THR A 582 4.93 -17.70 11.45
C THR A 582 4.80 -18.57 10.20
N VAL A 583 5.93 -19.07 9.68
CA VAL A 583 6.03 -20.07 8.62
C VAL A 583 6.94 -21.19 9.15
N PRO A 584 6.41 -22.25 9.79
CA PRO A 584 7.25 -23.31 10.35
C PRO A 584 7.92 -24.20 9.30
N TYR A 585 7.30 -24.36 8.13
CA TYR A 585 7.80 -25.20 7.04
C TYR A 585 7.63 -24.51 5.70
N TYR A 586 8.69 -24.51 4.88
CA TYR A 586 8.66 -24.03 3.51
C TYR A 586 9.62 -24.84 2.66
N ASN A 587 9.09 -25.63 1.72
CA ASN A 587 9.88 -26.39 0.75
C ASN A 587 9.51 -25.95 -0.68
N PRO A 588 10.44 -25.31 -1.42
CA PRO A 588 10.14 -24.71 -2.72
C PRO A 588 10.02 -25.70 -3.88
N ALA A 589 10.48 -26.95 -3.73
CA ALA A 589 10.61 -27.89 -4.86
C ALA A 589 10.66 -29.36 -4.41
N ILE A 590 9.54 -29.88 -3.89
CA ILE A 590 9.38 -31.32 -3.67
C ILE A 590 9.12 -31.99 -5.04
N ARG A 591 9.92 -33.02 -5.38
CA ARG A 591 9.75 -33.78 -6.61
C ARG A 591 8.67 -34.85 -6.43
N VAL A 592 7.67 -34.85 -7.30
CA VAL A 592 6.59 -35.84 -7.36
C VAL A 592 6.90 -36.87 -8.44
N VAL A 593 6.76 -38.15 -8.10
CA VAL A 593 7.01 -39.28 -9.00
C VAL A 593 5.81 -40.22 -8.98
N ASN A 594 5.34 -40.65 -10.15
CA ASN A 594 4.14 -41.49 -10.30
C ASN A 594 2.88 -40.91 -9.62
N GLY A 595 2.74 -39.58 -9.59
CA GLY A 595 1.59 -38.90 -8.99
C GLY A 595 1.59 -38.79 -7.46
N MET A 596 2.68 -39.16 -6.77
CA MET A 596 2.76 -39.12 -5.31
C MET A 596 4.12 -38.61 -4.80
N ALA A 597 4.10 -37.92 -3.66
CA ALA A 597 5.26 -37.62 -2.81
C ALA A 597 4.84 -37.61 -1.34
N GLU A 598 5.81 -37.80 -0.43
CA GLU A 598 5.61 -37.75 1.02
C GLU A 598 6.78 -37.02 1.68
N VAL A 599 6.48 -36.15 2.65
CA VAL A 599 7.47 -35.42 3.46
C VAL A 599 7.08 -35.45 4.93
N MET A 600 8.08 -35.53 5.81
CA MET A 600 7.91 -35.24 7.23
C MET A 600 8.00 -33.74 7.47
N ILE A 601 7.17 -33.23 8.37
CA ILE A 601 7.04 -31.80 8.71
C ILE A 601 7.10 -31.66 10.22
N ASP A 602 8.15 -31.01 10.72
CA ASP A 602 8.32 -30.72 12.15
C ASP A 602 7.49 -29.50 12.55
N LEU A 603 6.61 -29.66 13.53
CA LEU A 603 5.73 -28.62 14.02
C LEU A 603 6.37 -27.83 15.18
N PRO A 604 6.16 -26.51 15.27
CA PRO A 604 6.65 -25.70 16.38
C PRO A 604 5.73 -25.85 17.60
N ASP A 605 6.10 -25.18 18.69
CA ASP A 605 5.31 -25.12 19.92
C ASP A 605 4.15 -24.10 19.86
N ASN A 606 3.89 -23.48 18.68
CA ASN A 606 2.73 -22.62 18.49
C ASN A 606 1.44 -23.44 18.64
N LEU A 607 0.66 -23.17 19.69
CA LEU A 607 -0.73 -23.63 19.82
C LEU A 607 -1.64 -22.78 18.90
N THR A 608 -1.83 -23.22 17.65
CA THR A 608 -2.54 -22.50 16.58
C THR A 608 -3.02 -23.47 15.48
N GLU A 609 -3.75 -22.96 14.50
CA GLU A 609 -3.99 -23.68 13.24
C GLU A 609 -2.95 -23.27 12.18
N PHE A 610 -2.32 -24.26 11.56
CA PHE A 610 -1.45 -24.05 10.41
C PHE A 610 -2.19 -24.32 9.11
N ALA A 611 -2.30 -23.28 8.29
CA ALA A 611 -2.74 -23.37 6.91
C ALA A 611 -1.66 -24.08 6.07
N VAL A 612 -1.94 -25.33 5.70
CA VAL A 612 -1.12 -26.11 4.77
C VAL A 612 -1.48 -25.68 3.35
N ARG A 613 -0.47 -25.38 2.53
CA ARG A 613 -0.63 -24.87 1.16
C ARG A 613 0.34 -25.55 0.21
N ALA A 614 -0.15 -25.95 -0.96
CA ALA A 614 0.66 -26.51 -2.03
C ALA A 614 0.34 -25.86 -3.37
N VAL A 615 1.37 -25.64 -4.19
CA VAL A 615 1.26 -25.30 -5.62
C VAL A 615 2.14 -26.26 -6.42
N ALA A 616 1.54 -26.92 -7.41
CA ALA A 616 2.15 -27.94 -8.25
C ALA A 616 2.35 -27.45 -9.69
N THR A 617 3.34 -27.99 -10.39
CA THR A 617 3.50 -27.86 -11.84
C THR A 617 3.98 -29.17 -12.48
N ASP A 618 3.46 -29.45 -13.68
CA ASP A 618 3.90 -30.56 -14.56
C ASP A 618 4.34 -29.98 -15.90
N GLY A 619 5.53 -30.39 -16.35
CA GLY A 619 6.16 -29.92 -17.57
C GLY A 619 6.21 -28.38 -17.67
N LYS A 620 5.67 -27.86 -18.78
CA LYS A 620 5.66 -26.43 -19.12
C LYS A 620 4.29 -25.76 -19.00
N GLU A 621 3.19 -26.49 -19.21
CA GLU A 621 1.86 -25.89 -19.39
C GLU A 621 0.90 -26.09 -18.23
N ARG A 622 1.19 -27.00 -17.29
CA ARG A 622 0.22 -27.41 -16.27
C ARG A 622 0.57 -26.91 -14.88
N PHE A 623 -0.44 -26.40 -14.18
CA PHE A 623 -0.34 -25.99 -12.78
C PHE A 623 -1.61 -26.33 -11.99
N GLY A 624 -1.49 -26.44 -10.67
CA GLY A 624 -2.63 -26.57 -9.76
C GLY A 624 -2.23 -26.24 -8.33
N PHE A 625 -3.20 -26.21 -7.42
CA PHE A 625 -2.96 -25.86 -6.02
C PHE A 625 -3.87 -26.66 -5.08
N ALA A 626 -3.49 -26.74 -3.81
CA ALA A 626 -4.30 -27.29 -2.74
C ALA A 626 -4.21 -26.43 -1.47
N LYS A 627 -5.32 -26.38 -0.72
CA LYS A 627 -5.41 -25.77 0.61
C LYS A 627 -5.89 -26.82 1.61
N SER A 628 -5.27 -26.89 2.78
CA SER A 628 -5.70 -27.69 3.93
C SER A 628 -5.34 -26.97 5.24
N ILE A 629 -5.73 -27.52 6.38
CA ILE A 629 -5.45 -26.99 7.73
C ILE A 629 -5.06 -28.15 8.65
N VAL A 630 -4.04 -27.95 9.49
CA VAL A 630 -3.76 -28.81 10.66
C VAL A 630 -3.84 -27.96 11.93
N ALA A 631 -4.52 -28.47 12.96
CA ALA A 631 -4.63 -27.80 14.25
C ALA A 631 -3.62 -28.37 15.26
N VAL A 632 -2.83 -27.49 15.87
CA VAL A 632 -1.85 -27.83 16.92
C VAL A 632 -2.40 -27.36 18.26
N ARG A 633 -2.78 -28.30 19.13
CA ARG A 633 -3.56 -28.03 20.34
C ARG A 633 -3.29 -29.07 21.45
N LEU A 634 -3.56 -28.68 22.70
CA LEU A 634 -3.54 -29.54 23.88
C LEU A 634 -4.91 -29.50 24.58
N PRO A 635 -5.33 -30.53 25.34
CA PRO A 635 -6.67 -30.56 25.96
C PRO A 635 -6.89 -29.45 27.02
N LEU A 636 -5.83 -29.08 27.72
CA LEU A 636 -5.71 -27.91 28.59
C LEU A 636 -4.55 -27.07 28.06
N ILE A 637 -4.68 -25.74 28.05
CA ILE A 637 -3.63 -24.82 27.62
C ILE A 637 -3.45 -23.67 28.62
N ILE A 638 -2.24 -23.11 28.72
CA ILE A 638 -1.94 -21.85 29.41
C ILE A 638 -1.16 -20.90 28.51
N GLN A 639 -1.61 -19.64 28.43
CA GLN A 639 -0.94 -18.60 27.67
C GLN A 639 -0.42 -17.48 28.57
N SER A 640 0.80 -17.02 28.32
CA SER A 640 1.42 -15.93 29.09
C SER A 640 0.77 -14.57 28.79
N ALA A 641 0.50 -13.82 29.87
CA ALA A 641 0.06 -12.43 29.88
C ALA A 641 1.04 -11.62 30.72
N LEU A 642 2.25 -11.44 30.18
CA LEU A 642 3.42 -10.85 30.85
C LEU A 642 3.90 -9.57 30.15
N PRO A 643 4.58 -8.65 30.89
CA PRO A 643 5.06 -7.39 30.34
C PRO A 643 6.22 -7.55 29.34
N ARG A 644 6.43 -6.52 28.50
CA ARG A 644 7.47 -6.52 27.45
C ARG A 644 8.89 -6.34 27.98
N PHE A 645 9.06 -5.85 29.19
CA PHE A 645 10.30 -5.78 29.97
C PHE A 645 9.90 -5.48 31.42
N VAL A 646 10.85 -5.51 32.35
CA VAL A 646 10.67 -5.00 33.71
C VAL A 646 11.87 -4.12 34.10
N ARG A 647 11.81 -3.44 35.25
CA ARG A 647 12.90 -2.64 35.82
C ARG A 647 13.20 -3.03 37.27
N PRO A 648 14.40 -2.77 37.80
CA PRO A 648 14.72 -3.08 39.20
C PRO A 648 13.78 -2.35 40.17
N GLY A 649 13.06 -3.11 41.00
CA GLY A 649 12.03 -2.58 41.90
C GLY A 649 10.61 -2.45 41.32
N ASP A 650 10.38 -2.81 40.05
CA ASP A 650 9.00 -2.90 39.51
C ASP A 650 8.18 -3.93 40.30
N ARG A 651 6.91 -3.62 40.53
CA ARG A 651 5.89 -4.55 41.03
C ARG A 651 4.83 -4.74 39.95
N PHE A 652 4.59 -5.98 39.53
CA PHE A 652 3.68 -6.30 38.43
C PHE A 652 2.90 -7.59 38.70
N ILE A 653 1.77 -7.75 38.03
CA ILE A 653 1.01 -9.01 38.09
C ILE A 653 1.44 -9.88 36.92
N ALA A 654 2.01 -11.05 37.20
CA ALA A 654 2.24 -12.09 36.22
C ALA A 654 0.92 -12.82 35.94
N GLY A 655 0.40 -12.66 34.72
CA GLY A 655 -0.77 -13.37 34.25
C GLY A 655 -0.41 -14.64 33.47
N GLY A 656 -1.10 -15.74 33.79
CA GLY A 656 -1.38 -16.83 32.87
C GLY A 656 -2.86 -16.83 32.53
N ILE A 657 -3.22 -17.25 31.31
CA ILE A 657 -4.63 -17.41 30.90
C ILE A 657 -4.82 -18.86 30.52
N GLY A 658 -5.48 -19.60 31.40
CA GLY A 658 -5.74 -21.02 31.24
C GLY A 658 -7.07 -21.26 30.52
N ARG A 659 -7.12 -22.24 29.62
CA ARG A 659 -8.35 -22.64 28.91
C ARG A 659 -8.42 -24.16 28.74
N VAL A 660 -9.62 -24.71 28.92
CA VAL A 660 -9.94 -26.08 28.47
C VAL A 660 -10.36 -26.03 27.01
N VAL A 661 -9.63 -26.76 26.17
CA VAL A 661 -9.93 -26.94 24.75
C VAL A 661 -10.70 -28.24 24.52
N GLU A 662 -10.30 -29.32 25.20
CA GLU A 662 -10.90 -30.66 25.06
C GLU A 662 -11.12 -31.32 26.43
N GLY A 663 -12.04 -32.28 26.52
CA GLY A 663 -12.48 -32.88 27.78
C GLY A 663 -13.65 -32.14 28.45
N GLN A 664 -13.79 -32.28 29.76
CA GLN A 664 -14.89 -31.73 30.57
C GLN A 664 -14.38 -30.74 31.64
N ASP A 665 -15.31 -30.06 32.30
CA ASP A 665 -15.10 -29.29 33.53
C ASP A 665 -14.43 -30.15 34.63
N GLY A 666 -13.65 -29.54 35.52
CA GLY A 666 -13.07 -30.26 36.65
C GLY A 666 -12.17 -29.43 37.56
N PRO A 667 -11.78 -29.95 38.73
CA PRO A 667 -10.74 -29.37 39.57
C PRO A 667 -9.36 -29.47 38.90
N GLY A 668 -8.43 -28.66 39.39
CA GLY A 668 -7.07 -28.52 38.89
C GLY A 668 -6.23 -27.57 39.74
N SER A 669 -5.02 -27.29 39.30
CA SER A 669 -4.10 -26.37 39.98
C SER A 669 -3.32 -25.49 39.00
N VAL A 670 -2.76 -24.40 39.53
CA VAL A 670 -1.75 -23.56 38.88
C VAL A 670 -0.54 -23.40 39.80
N GLU A 671 0.65 -23.46 39.24
CA GLU A 671 1.93 -23.25 39.92
C GLU A 671 2.78 -22.21 39.17
N ILE A 672 3.51 -21.34 39.89
CA ILE A 672 4.45 -20.37 39.33
C ILE A 672 5.87 -20.52 39.93
N HIS A 673 6.86 -20.60 39.05
CA HIS A 673 8.29 -20.60 39.37
C HIS A 673 8.94 -19.33 38.78
N THR A 674 9.93 -18.75 39.46
CA THR A 674 10.59 -17.52 39.00
C THR A 674 12.07 -17.44 39.34
N GLN A 675 12.87 -16.87 38.43
CA GLN A 675 14.30 -16.58 38.64
C GLN A 675 14.55 -15.07 38.60
N GLY A 676 15.25 -14.54 39.61
CA GLY A 676 15.55 -13.10 39.76
C GLY A 676 14.40 -12.22 40.28
N LEU A 677 13.22 -12.81 40.48
CA LEU A 677 12.01 -12.17 40.99
C LEU A 677 11.61 -12.75 42.35
N ARG A 678 10.74 -12.02 43.05
CA ARG A 678 10.09 -12.44 44.28
C ARG A 678 8.58 -12.56 44.05
N VAL A 679 7.98 -13.68 44.45
CA VAL A 679 6.52 -13.87 44.46
C VAL A 679 5.94 -13.28 45.76
N GLU A 680 4.86 -12.51 45.68
CA GLU A 680 4.07 -12.08 46.84
C GLU A 680 2.84 -12.99 47.00
N GLY A 681 2.93 -13.99 47.88
CA GLY A 681 1.84 -14.91 48.22
C GLY A 681 2.17 -16.38 48.01
N GLU A 682 1.16 -17.19 47.76
CA GLU A 682 1.29 -18.63 47.50
C GLU A 682 1.75 -18.88 46.04
N THR A 683 2.71 -19.79 45.86
CA THR A 683 3.22 -20.18 44.53
C THR A 683 2.35 -21.22 43.83
N ILE A 684 1.51 -21.95 44.57
CA ILE A 684 0.58 -22.99 44.06
C ILE A 684 -0.82 -22.63 44.54
N ARG A 685 -1.82 -22.69 43.65
CA ARG A 685 -3.24 -22.45 44.00
C ARG A 685 -4.18 -23.42 43.27
N PRO A 686 -5.30 -23.82 43.90
CA PRO A 686 -6.34 -24.61 43.23
C PRO A 686 -7.12 -23.76 42.21
N VAL A 687 -7.56 -24.39 41.13
CA VAL A 687 -8.37 -23.81 40.05
C VAL A 687 -9.55 -24.73 39.77
N ARG A 688 -10.70 -24.17 39.38
CA ARG A 688 -11.79 -24.94 38.80
C ARG A 688 -11.91 -24.61 37.32
N TRP A 689 -11.65 -25.59 36.47
CA TRP A 689 -11.80 -25.47 35.03
C TRP A 689 -13.26 -25.60 34.60
N VAL A 690 -13.70 -24.67 33.77
CA VAL A 690 -14.97 -24.72 33.02
C VAL A 690 -14.64 -24.77 31.53
N LYS A 691 -15.31 -25.67 30.79
CA LYS A 691 -15.05 -25.85 29.35
C LYS A 691 -15.41 -24.59 28.57
N ASP A 692 -14.61 -24.27 27.54
CA ASP A 692 -14.80 -23.09 26.67
C ASP A 692 -14.75 -21.72 27.37
N GLN A 693 -14.43 -21.68 28.67
CA GLN A 693 -14.20 -20.46 29.45
C GLN A 693 -12.70 -20.22 29.68
N ALA A 694 -12.29 -18.96 29.75
CA ALA A 694 -10.91 -18.55 30.04
C ALA A 694 -10.77 -18.16 31.51
N GLU A 695 -9.86 -18.83 32.22
CA GLU A 695 -9.52 -18.51 33.62
C GLU A 695 -8.26 -17.65 33.69
N GLN A 696 -8.32 -16.57 34.47
CA GLN A 696 -7.24 -15.59 34.63
C GLN A 696 -6.42 -15.86 35.90
N LEU A 697 -5.17 -16.27 35.71
CA LEU A 697 -4.28 -16.79 36.74
C LEU A 697 -3.23 -15.74 37.11
N TYR A 698 -3.52 -14.93 38.11
CA TYR A 698 -2.75 -13.73 38.45
C TYR A 698 -1.90 -13.91 39.72
N PHE A 699 -0.57 -13.75 39.60
CA PHE A 699 0.39 -13.77 40.72
C PHE A 699 1.14 -12.43 40.80
N PRO A 700 1.13 -11.71 41.94
CA PRO A 700 1.93 -10.49 42.09
C PRO A 700 3.42 -10.82 42.27
N LEU A 701 4.27 -10.16 41.48
CA LEU A 701 5.73 -10.31 41.47
C LEU A 701 6.44 -8.96 41.71
N GLU A 702 7.57 -9.01 42.42
CA GLU A 702 8.48 -7.90 42.68
C GLU A 702 9.86 -8.17 42.05
N VAL A 703 10.41 -7.21 41.32
CA VAL A 703 11.76 -7.31 40.72
C VAL A 703 12.82 -6.96 41.75
N THR A 704 13.77 -7.85 41.98
CA THR A 704 14.83 -7.63 42.98
C THR A 704 15.76 -6.49 42.58
N GLN A 705 16.10 -5.60 43.53
CA GLN A 705 17.00 -4.47 43.26
C GLN A 705 18.45 -4.89 42.93
N SER A 706 18.82 -6.14 43.26
CA SER A 706 20.10 -6.76 42.95
C SER A 706 20.28 -7.14 41.47
N ALA A 707 19.21 -7.22 40.67
CA ALA A 707 19.27 -7.56 39.24
C ALA A 707 19.75 -6.37 38.35
N ALA A 708 20.73 -5.61 38.83
CA ALA A 708 21.10 -4.29 38.30
C ALA A 708 22.61 -3.99 38.36
N ILE A 709 23.46 -5.00 38.62
CA ILE A 709 24.91 -4.83 38.76
C ILE A 709 25.62 -5.33 37.50
N GLU A 710 26.33 -4.39 36.86
CA GLU A 710 27.34 -4.46 35.77
C GLU A 710 27.19 -5.43 34.58
N GLY A 711 27.62 -4.94 33.40
CA GLY A 711 28.14 -5.75 32.30
C GLY A 711 27.14 -6.25 31.26
N GLU A 712 26.19 -7.09 31.67
CA GLU A 712 25.40 -7.92 30.73
C GLU A 712 23.92 -7.52 30.64
N GLU A 713 23.20 -7.98 29.60
CA GLU A 713 21.74 -7.85 29.51
C GLU A 713 21.05 -8.69 30.60
N GLN A 714 20.88 -8.10 31.79
CA GLN A 714 20.19 -8.69 32.93
C GLN A 714 18.79 -9.18 32.53
N VAL A 715 18.48 -10.43 32.89
CA VAL A 715 17.20 -11.09 32.59
C VAL A 715 16.60 -11.75 33.82
N VAL A 716 15.28 -11.83 33.85
CA VAL A 716 14.50 -12.58 34.84
C VAL A 716 13.61 -13.59 34.13
N THR A 717 13.33 -14.73 34.76
CA THR A 717 12.49 -15.79 34.15
C THR A 717 11.22 -15.99 34.95
N VAL A 718 10.09 -16.13 34.26
CA VAL A 718 8.78 -16.49 34.82
C VAL A 718 8.28 -17.73 34.10
N SER A 719 8.00 -18.79 34.86
CA SER A 719 7.49 -20.06 34.36
C SER A 719 6.21 -20.40 35.10
N MET A 720 5.15 -20.79 34.39
CA MET A 720 3.84 -21.09 34.99
C MET A 720 3.25 -22.34 34.38
N ALA A 721 2.78 -23.25 35.22
CA ALA A 721 2.21 -24.54 34.84
C ALA A 721 0.77 -24.69 35.36
N VAL A 722 -0.05 -25.45 34.63
CA VAL A 722 -1.43 -25.79 35.00
C VAL A 722 -1.69 -27.28 34.88
N THR A 723 -2.60 -27.78 35.70
CA THR A 723 -3.10 -29.17 35.62
C THR A 723 -4.63 -29.23 35.75
N ARG A 724 -5.25 -30.26 35.17
CA ARG A 724 -6.64 -30.67 35.42
C ARG A 724 -6.65 -32.10 35.94
N GLU A 725 -7.29 -32.33 37.08
CA GLU A 725 -7.18 -33.60 37.82
C GLU A 725 -8.00 -34.74 37.20
N VAL A 726 -9.09 -34.43 36.49
CA VAL A 726 -10.04 -35.46 35.98
C VAL A 726 -9.49 -36.29 34.81
N ASP A 727 -8.48 -35.80 34.09
CA ASP A 727 -7.83 -36.51 32.98
C ASP A 727 -6.29 -36.39 32.98
N GLY A 728 -5.71 -35.64 33.92
CA GLY A 728 -4.27 -35.39 33.99
C GLY A 728 -3.73 -34.44 32.92
N ALA A 729 -4.60 -33.72 32.20
CA ALA A 729 -4.16 -32.74 31.20
C ALA A 729 -3.37 -31.60 31.87
N SER A 730 -2.24 -31.23 31.27
CA SER A 730 -1.33 -30.21 31.80
C SER A 730 -0.65 -29.43 30.68
N ASP A 731 -0.35 -28.15 30.93
CA ASP A 731 0.43 -27.29 30.03
C ASP A 731 1.28 -26.31 30.87
N ALA A 732 2.35 -25.80 30.29
CA ALA A 732 3.24 -24.84 30.95
C ALA A 732 3.95 -23.92 29.95
N PHE A 733 4.19 -22.67 30.36
CA PHE A 733 5.08 -21.76 29.63
C PHE A 733 6.30 -21.37 30.49
N GLU A 734 7.39 -21.02 29.81
CA GLU A 734 8.53 -20.30 30.38
C GLU A 734 8.82 -19.05 29.53
N ILE A 735 8.99 -17.90 30.18
CA ILE A 735 9.26 -16.63 29.52
C ILE A 735 10.34 -15.84 30.27
N THR A 736 11.47 -15.64 29.60
CA THR A 736 12.50 -14.68 30.00
C THR A 736 12.04 -13.23 29.73
N LEU A 737 12.24 -12.29 30.65
CA LEU A 737 11.98 -10.85 30.52
C LEU A 737 13.31 -10.09 30.64
N PRO A 738 13.65 -9.16 29.74
CA PRO A 738 14.80 -8.30 29.92
C PRO A 738 14.54 -7.26 31.02
N VAL A 739 15.55 -7.03 31.86
CA VAL A 739 15.55 -5.97 32.88
C VAL A 739 16.14 -4.71 32.25
N LYS A 740 15.32 -3.68 32.10
CA LYS A 740 15.76 -2.35 31.65
C LYS A 740 16.09 -1.46 32.84
N GLN A 741 17.03 -0.54 32.64
CA GLN A 741 17.28 0.53 33.62
C GLN A 741 16.06 1.48 33.71
N ASP A 742 15.84 2.01 34.91
CA ASP A 742 14.81 3.00 35.26
C ASP A 742 15.34 4.44 35.26
N ARG A 743 16.66 4.62 35.34
CA ARG A 743 17.37 5.91 35.30
C ARG A 743 18.50 5.83 34.27
N GLN A 744 18.90 6.97 33.71
CA GLN A 744 20.13 7.06 32.93
C GLN A 744 21.35 7.06 33.87
N GLN A 745 22.50 6.62 33.35
CA GLN A 745 23.77 6.79 34.04
C GLN A 745 24.16 8.27 34.09
N GLN A 746 24.53 8.76 35.27
CA GLN A 746 25.13 10.10 35.42
C GLN A 746 26.66 9.98 35.40
N GLN A 747 27.32 10.89 34.67
CA GLN A 747 28.78 11.06 34.68
C GLN A 747 29.11 12.50 35.12
N PHE A 748 30.11 12.63 35.98
CA PHE A 748 30.55 13.91 36.54
C PHE A 748 32.05 14.08 36.32
N ASP A 749 32.43 14.80 35.26
CA ASP A 749 33.83 15.07 34.93
C ASP A 749 34.31 16.39 35.55
N LEU A 750 35.41 16.34 36.32
CA LEU A 750 36.00 17.50 36.98
C LEU A 750 37.44 17.75 36.50
N PHE A 751 37.62 18.80 35.71
CA PHE A 751 38.93 19.23 35.22
C PHE A 751 39.43 20.44 36.01
N THR A 752 40.47 20.27 36.82
CA THR A 752 41.08 21.33 37.62
C THR A 752 42.60 21.32 37.53
N ARG A 753 43.23 22.44 37.90
CA ARG A 753 44.68 22.54 38.13
C ARG A 753 44.91 22.72 39.61
N LEU A 754 45.44 21.70 40.27
CA LEU A 754 45.83 21.77 41.67
C LEU A 754 47.16 22.53 41.84
N THR A 755 47.22 23.37 42.86
CA THR A 755 48.44 23.99 43.38
C THR A 755 49.01 23.19 44.56
N PRO A 756 50.28 23.39 44.96
CA PRO A 756 50.83 22.72 46.14
C PRO A 756 49.99 23.02 47.39
N GLU A 757 49.82 22.02 48.25
CA GLU A 757 49.01 22.08 49.49
C GLU A 757 47.48 22.24 49.29
N GLU A 758 46.99 22.28 48.04
CA GLU A 758 45.56 22.35 47.72
C GLU A 758 44.89 20.97 47.66
N SER A 759 43.72 20.83 48.31
CA SER A 759 42.97 19.57 48.41
C SER A 759 41.69 19.57 47.55
N LEU A 760 41.53 18.58 46.67
CA LEU A 760 40.34 18.46 45.83
C LEU A 760 39.25 17.58 46.50
N PRO A 761 38.06 18.12 46.85
CA PRO A 761 36.92 17.27 47.14
C PRO A 761 36.45 16.56 45.87
N LEU A 762 36.25 15.24 45.95
CA LEU A 762 35.59 14.49 44.87
C LEU A 762 34.10 14.82 44.84
N LEU A 763 33.53 14.91 43.63
CA LEU A 763 32.10 15.09 43.45
C LEU A 763 31.33 13.86 43.93
N ALA A 764 30.37 14.07 44.83
CA ALA A 764 29.34 13.09 45.13
C ALA A 764 28.12 13.35 44.21
N PRO A 765 27.40 12.30 43.76
CA PRO A 765 26.14 12.49 43.06
C PRO A 765 25.09 13.15 43.98
N GLU A 766 24.22 13.97 43.41
CA GLU A 766 23.15 14.66 44.16
C GLU A 766 22.08 13.68 44.68
N GLU A 767 21.84 12.59 43.96
CA GLU A 767 21.00 11.48 44.40
C GLU A 767 21.79 10.36 45.07
N VAL A 768 21.14 9.61 45.96
CA VAL A 768 21.69 8.36 46.51
C VAL A 768 21.81 7.31 45.40
N ALA A 769 23.03 7.15 44.89
CA ALA A 769 23.37 6.13 43.90
C ALA A 769 23.08 4.71 44.42
N ARG A 770 22.87 3.76 43.50
CA ARG A 770 22.60 2.37 43.87
C ARG A 770 23.86 1.69 44.42
N PRO A 771 23.73 0.74 45.37
CA PRO A 771 24.84 -0.11 45.78
C PRO A 771 25.49 -0.78 44.56
N GLY A 772 26.78 -0.57 44.37
CA GLY A 772 27.54 -1.09 43.23
C GLY A 772 27.47 -0.27 41.94
N SER A 773 26.74 0.85 41.88
CA SER A 773 26.62 1.67 40.65
C SER A 773 27.53 2.90 40.58
N ILE A 774 28.57 2.98 41.43
CA ILE A 774 29.57 4.06 41.40
C ILE A 774 30.89 3.52 40.87
N SER A 775 31.37 4.08 39.77
CA SER A 775 32.71 3.90 39.25
C SER A 775 33.45 5.24 39.26
N GLN A 776 34.72 5.26 39.68
CA GLN A 776 35.54 6.46 39.76
C GLN A 776 36.89 6.22 39.08
N LYS A 777 37.35 7.21 38.31
CA LYS A 777 38.64 7.20 37.60
C LYS A 777 39.30 8.57 37.82
N ILE A 778 40.61 8.57 38.12
CA ILE A 778 41.39 9.79 38.35
C ILE A 778 42.62 9.75 37.45
N LEU A 779 42.88 10.86 36.75
CA LEU A 779 44.06 11.06 35.91
C LEU A 779 44.81 12.30 36.40
N LEU A 780 46.13 12.17 36.54
CA LEU A 780 47.02 13.26 36.96
C LEU A 780 48.10 13.47 35.90
N THR A 781 48.36 14.73 35.55
CA THR A 781 49.47 15.14 34.67
C THR A 781 49.91 16.56 34.98
N TYR A 782 51.16 16.88 34.70
CA TYR A 782 51.73 18.23 34.82
C TYR A 782 51.50 19.09 33.56
N GLU A 783 50.92 18.52 32.49
CA GLU A 783 50.67 19.18 31.19
C GLU A 783 49.18 19.57 31.00
N PRO A 784 48.78 20.84 31.21
CA PRO A 784 47.37 21.24 31.16
C PRO A 784 46.75 21.15 29.75
N ALA A 785 47.59 21.19 28.70
CA ALA A 785 47.13 21.05 27.32
C ALA A 785 46.55 19.65 27.03
N LEU A 786 47.19 18.60 27.56
CA LEU A 786 46.73 17.22 27.42
C LEU A 786 45.39 16.99 28.14
N ILE A 787 45.18 17.61 29.31
CA ILE A 787 43.91 17.54 30.03
C ILE A 787 42.78 18.15 29.18
N LYS A 788 42.99 19.34 28.60
CA LYS A 788 41.99 20.00 27.75
C LYS A 788 41.67 19.20 26.49
N MET A 789 42.68 18.58 25.88
CA MET A 789 42.50 17.70 24.72
C MET A 789 41.69 16.46 25.07
N LEU A 790 42.02 15.77 26.17
CA LEU A 790 41.32 14.57 26.64
C LEU A 790 39.88 14.88 27.06
N ALA A 791 39.62 16.05 27.65
CA ALA A 791 38.26 16.50 27.97
C ALA A 791 37.37 16.62 26.72
N GLY A 792 37.87 17.26 25.66
CA GLY A 792 37.14 17.39 24.39
C GLY A 792 36.94 16.05 23.67
N LEU A 793 37.94 15.16 23.73
CA LEU A 793 37.83 13.80 23.18
C LEU A 793 36.81 12.94 23.94
N ASN A 794 36.79 13.00 25.27
CA ASN A 794 35.81 12.29 26.08
C ASN A 794 34.39 12.78 25.80
N TYR A 795 34.18 14.09 25.67
CA TYR A 795 32.88 14.67 25.33
C TYR A 795 32.34 14.14 24.00
N LEU A 796 33.18 14.04 22.97
CA LEU A 796 32.80 13.48 21.66
C LEU A 796 32.58 11.96 21.73
N ALA A 797 33.44 11.22 22.44
CA ALA A 797 33.32 9.77 22.58
C ALA A 797 32.14 9.31 23.45
N ALA A 798 31.60 10.19 24.30
CA ALA A 798 30.41 9.93 25.12
C ALA A 798 29.09 10.31 24.44
N TYR A 799 29.11 10.79 23.19
CA TYR A 799 27.92 11.32 22.52
C TYR A 799 27.02 10.19 21.95
N GLU A 800 25.85 9.99 22.55
CA GLU A 800 24.96 8.83 22.26
C GLU A 800 24.22 8.85 20.91
N HIS A 801 24.44 9.85 20.04
CA HIS A 801 23.67 10.01 18.80
C HIS A 801 24.56 9.96 17.54
N ASP A 802 24.01 9.34 16.50
CA ASP A 802 24.75 8.80 15.34
C ASP A 802 24.42 9.53 14.02
N CYS A 803 24.08 10.82 14.08
CA CYS A 803 23.76 11.56 12.86
C CYS A 803 25.04 11.89 12.04
N THR A 804 24.85 12.32 10.79
CA THR A 804 25.95 12.64 9.86
C THR A 804 26.98 13.61 10.43
N GLU A 805 26.54 14.64 11.15
CA GLU A 805 27.43 15.61 11.80
C GLU A 805 28.20 14.95 12.96
N GLN A 806 27.53 14.28 13.87
CA GLN A 806 28.15 13.59 15.02
C GLN A 806 29.20 12.55 14.58
N ARG A 807 28.89 11.75 13.55
CA ARG A 807 29.83 10.76 12.99
C ARG A 807 31.14 11.38 12.51
N ILE A 808 31.09 12.52 11.83
CA ILE A 808 32.31 13.19 11.34
C ILE A 808 32.99 14.02 12.44
N SER A 809 32.22 14.64 13.34
CA SER A 809 32.71 15.32 14.54
C SER A 809 33.51 14.39 15.46
N LEU A 810 33.09 13.12 15.61
CA LEU A 810 33.81 12.09 16.36
C LEU A 810 35.14 11.69 15.70
N LEU A 811 35.19 11.63 14.35
CA LEU A 811 36.35 11.14 13.60
C LEU A 811 37.36 12.23 13.23
N LEU A 812 36.96 13.50 13.17
CA LEU A 812 37.86 14.63 12.86
C LEU A 812 39.04 14.77 13.86
N PRO A 813 38.87 14.64 15.18
CA PRO A 813 39.98 14.61 16.12
C PRO A 813 40.95 13.45 15.86
N GLU A 814 40.46 12.29 15.43
CA GLU A 814 41.31 11.14 15.11
C GLU A 814 42.15 11.37 13.85
N LEU A 815 41.60 12.07 12.86
CA LEU A 815 42.35 12.54 11.68
C LEU A 815 43.42 13.56 12.05
N ALA A 816 43.12 14.50 12.96
CA ALA A 816 44.03 15.54 13.39
C ALA A 816 45.15 15.03 14.33
N LEU A 817 44.83 14.11 15.24
CA LEU A 817 45.74 13.62 16.29
C LEU A 817 46.49 12.33 15.90
N LYS A 818 46.26 11.77 14.70
CA LYS A 818 46.91 10.56 14.18
C LYS A 818 48.43 10.49 14.43
N HIS A 819 49.14 11.60 14.23
CA HIS A 819 50.59 11.67 14.48
C HIS A 819 50.97 11.71 15.97
N LEU A 820 50.14 12.33 16.81
CA LEU A 820 50.31 12.32 18.26
C LEU A 820 50.08 10.92 18.82
N TRP A 821 49.02 10.22 18.40
CA TRP A 821 48.72 8.85 18.81
C TRP A 821 49.87 7.88 18.52
N HIS A 822 50.45 7.96 17.31
CA HIS A 822 51.63 7.20 16.94
C HIS A 822 52.84 7.57 17.82
N THR A 823 53.05 8.86 18.08
CA THR A 823 54.16 9.37 18.92
C THR A 823 54.06 8.92 20.39
N ILE A 824 52.86 8.78 20.94
CA ILE A 824 52.64 8.24 22.30
C ILE A 824 52.41 6.72 22.35
N GLY A 825 52.60 6.01 21.23
CA GLY A 825 52.53 4.55 21.17
C GLY A 825 51.12 3.94 21.18
N MET A 826 50.06 4.74 21.05
CA MET A 826 48.65 4.27 21.02
C MET A 826 48.24 3.72 19.65
N ASN A 827 49.05 2.83 19.07
CA ASN A 827 48.86 2.33 17.71
C ASN A 827 47.62 1.42 17.56
N ASP A 828 47.25 0.64 18.58
CA ASP A 828 46.13 -0.32 18.50
C ASP A 828 44.76 0.36 18.27
N ARG A 829 44.61 1.62 18.69
CA ARG A 829 43.44 2.47 18.44
C ARG A 829 43.12 2.58 16.93
N SER A 830 44.14 2.48 16.08
CA SER A 830 44.02 2.68 14.62
C SER A 830 43.16 1.63 13.91
N THR A 831 43.11 0.39 14.40
CA THR A 831 42.29 -0.67 13.78
C THR A 831 40.80 -0.38 13.94
N GLN A 832 40.36 -0.07 15.17
CA GLN A 832 38.96 0.27 15.46
C GLN A 832 38.52 1.55 14.73
N ILE A 833 39.38 2.60 14.70
CA ILE A 833 39.09 3.83 13.96
C ILE A 833 38.90 3.54 12.46
N LYS A 834 39.70 2.65 11.87
CA LYS A 834 39.58 2.29 10.44
C LYS A 834 38.24 1.64 10.12
N GLU A 835 37.73 0.77 10.98
CA GLU A 835 36.41 0.14 10.82
C GLU A 835 35.28 1.19 10.91
N THR A 836 35.30 2.06 11.93
CA THR A 836 34.34 3.16 12.08
C THR A 836 34.39 4.17 10.91
N MET A 837 35.58 4.40 10.34
CA MET A 837 35.78 5.24 9.16
C MET A 837 35.14 4.61 7.90
N GLU A 838 35.37 3.32 7.66
CA GLU A 838 34.79 2.57 6.54
C GLU A 838 33.27 2.37 6.68
N GLU A 839 32.74 2.28 7.90
CA GLU A 839 31.30 2.40 8.17
C GLU A 839 30.76 3.80 7.87
N THR A 840 31.48 4.85 8.29
CA THR A 840 31.04 6.23 8.10
C THR A 840 31.03 6.62 6.62
N PHE A 841 31.98 6.17 5.80
CA PHE A 841 31.90 6.37 4.34
C PHE A 841 30.67 5.67 3.74
N ARG A 842 30.38 4.42 4.11
CA ARG A 842 29.17 3.70 3.67
C ARG A 842 27.86 4.33 4.19
N TYR A 843 27.90 5.01 5.34
CA TYR A 843 26.79 5.81 5.84
C TYR A 843 26.62 7.12 5.07
N LEU A 844 27.71 7.82 4.75
CA LEU A 844 27.71 9.03 3.93
C LEU A 844 27.11 8.77 2.53
N GLU A 845 27.45 7.65 1.90
CA GLU A 845 26.84 7.21 0.63
C GLU A 845 25.31 7.05 0.72
N ARG A 846 24.76 6.69 1.89
CA ARG A 846 23.32 6.51 2.13
C ARG A 846 22.56 7.78 2.50
N VAL A 847 23.25 8.85 2.93
CA VAL A 847 22.63 10.13 3.32
C VAL A 847 22.89 11.26 2.32
N GLN A 848 23.67 11.01 1.27
CA GLN A 848 23.80 11.91 0.12
C GLN A 848 22.60 11.78 -0.82
N HIS A 849 22.03 12.90 -1.22
CA HIS A 849 20.88 12.98 -2.14
C HIS A 849 21.32 12.98 -3.61
N PRO A 850 20.41 12.75 -4.57
CA PRO A 850 20.71 12.84 -6.01
C PRO A 850 21.25 14.21 -6.46
N ASN A 851 20.96 15.28 -5.71
CA ASN A 851 21.52 16.62 -5.92
C ASN A 851 22.82 16.87 -5.11
N GLY A 852 23.52 15.81 -4.70
CA GLY A 852 24.84 15.86 -4.04
C GLY A 852 24.86 16.34 -2.59
N LEU A 853 23.78 16.94 -2.08
CA LEU A 853 23.71 17.38 -0.68
C LEU A 853 23.68 16.20 0.30
N PHE A 854 24.42 16.33 1.41
CA PHE A 854 24.31 15.41 2.55
C PHE A 854 23.20 15.83 3.52
N SER A 855 22.56 14.84 4.13
CA SER A 855 21.47 14.99 5.10
C SER A 855 21.87 14.44 6.47
N TYR A 856 21.27 14.93 7.56
CA TYR A 856 21.62 14.49 8.93
C TYR A 856 21.27 13.01 9.19
N TRP A 857 20.20 12.52 8.57
CA TRP A 857 19.68 11.16 8.72
C TRP A 857 19.15 10.63 7.38
N PRO A 858 19.21 9.31 7.11
CA PRO A 858 18.68 8.73 5.88
C PRO A 858 17.21 9.11 5.64
N GLY A 859 16.94 9.81 4.54
CA GLY A 859 15.58 10.25 4.17
C GLY A 859 15.11 11.57 4.77
N SER A 860 15.93 12.28 5.57
CA SER A 860 15.72 13.71 5.85
C SER A 860 16.15 14.56 4.64
N ARG A 861 15.95 15.90 4.68
CA ARG A 861 16.46 16.79 3.61
C ARG A 861 17.97 16.93 3.66
N GLY A 862 18.60 17.23 2.52
CA GLY A 862 19.99 17.69 2.45
C GLY A 862 20.14 19.15 2.91
N TYR A 863 21.35 19.54 3.31
CA TYR A 863 21.70 20.86 3.83
C TYR A 863 23.06 21.33 3.29
N VAL A 864 23.26 22.62 3.04
CA VAL A 864 24.51 23.14 2.45
C VAL A 864 25.62 23.17 3.50
N THR A 865 25.38 23.70 4.71
CA THR A 865 26.34 23.66 5.85
C THR A 865 26.86 22.25 6.12
N LEU A 866 25.96 21.25 6.15
CA LEU A 866 26.34 19.87 6.40
C LEU A 866 27.16 19.28 5.24
N THR A 867 26.84 19.66 4.00
CA THR A 867 27.59 19.24 2.82
C THR A 867 28.99 19.83 2.81
N ALA A 868 29.14 21.10 3.21
CA ALA A 868 30.42 21.76 3.41
C ALA A 868 31.26 21.01 4.47
N TYR A 869 30.68 20.74 5.65
CA TYR A 869 31.40 20.05 6.73
C TYR A 869 31.79 18.59 6.37
N VAL A 870 30.92 17.86 5.67
CA VAL A 870 31.24 16.52 5.15
C VAL A 870 32.37 16.57 4.11
N VAL A 871 32.39 17.55 3.20
CA VAL A 871 33.46 17.68 2.20
C VAL A 871 34.78 18.06 2.86
N GLU A 872 34.80 18.95 3.87
CA GLU A 872 36.02 19.22 4.67
C GLU A 872 36.55 17.96 5.37
N PHE A 873 35.67 17.13 5.95
CA PHE A 873 36.02 15.83 6.51
C PHE A 873 36.60 14.85 5.46
N LEU A 874 35.97 14.73 4.28
CA LEU A 874 36.45 13.85 3.20
C LEU A 874 37.80 14.31 2.64
N LEU A 875 38.05 15.62 2.54
CA LEU A 875 39.36 16.18 2.19
C LEU A 875 40.43 15.83 3.23
N ALA A 876 40.12 16.02 4.53
CA ALA A 876 41.02 15.65 5.62
C ALA A 876 41.32 14.13 5.65
N ALA A 877 40.30 13.29 5.42
CA ALA A 877 40.46 11.84 5.34
C ALA A 877 41.33 11.42 4.15
N LYS A 878 41.12 12.02 2.96
CA LYS A 878 41.94 11.76 1.76
C LYS A 878 43.39 12.21 1.97
N ALA A 879 43.62 13.36 2.60
CA ALA A 879 44.96 13.83 2.96
C ALA A 879 45.68 12.90 3.97
N GLN A 880 44.93 12.24 4.85
CA GLN A 880 45.45 11.23 5.78
C GLN A 880 45.56 9.81 5.19
N GLY A 881 45.31 9.64 3.88
CA GLY A 881 45.49 8.37 3.17
C GLY A 881 44.33 7.38 3.32
N TYR A 882 43.13 7.82 3.69
CA TYR A 882 41.93 6.98 3.63
C TYR A 882 41.33 6.95 2.22
N HIS A 883 40.65 5.86 1.88
CA HIS A 883 40.05 5.62 0.57
C HIS A 883 38.52 5.50 0.67
N PHE A 884 37.82 6.13 -0.28
CA PHE A 884 36.36 6.14 -0.45
C PHE A 884 36.03 6.37 -1.93
N GLN A 885 34.77 6.22 -2.34
CA GLN A 885 34.35 6.46 -3.74
C GLN A 885 34.50 7.95 -4.10
N GLU A 886 35.24 8.29 -5.17
CA GLU A 886 35.48 9.71 -5.49
C GLU A 886 34.20 10.48 -5.86
N ASP A 887 33.18 9.81 -6.37
CA ASP A 887 31.83 10.37 -6.60
C ASP A 887 31.19 10.91 -5.32
N LEU A 888 31.45 10.32 -4.16
CA LEU A 888 30.90 10.77 -2.86
C LEU A 888 31.28 12.22 -2.58
N MET A 889 32.56 12.54 -2.76
CA MET A 889 33.10 13.89 -2.57
C MET A 889 32.80 14.79 -3.78
N THR A 890 32.90 14.27 -5.00
CA THR A 890 32.69 15.05 -6.24
C THR A 890 31.24 15.56 -6.36
N ARG A 891 30.24 14.74 -6.02
CA ARG A 891 28.83 15.19 -5.95
C ARG A 891 28.60 16.23 -4.86
N GLY A 892 29.30 16.12 -3.72
CA GLY A 892 29.26 17.13 -2.65
C GLY A 892 29.81 18.47 -3.13
N ILE A 893 30.98 18.46 -3.78
CA ILE A 893 31.60 19.63 -4.40
C ILE A 893 30.67 20.28 -5.43
N HIS A 894 30.02 19.51 -6.31
CA HIS A 894 29.03 20.03 -7.27
C HIS A 894 27.86 20.73 -6.56
N ALA A 895 27.30 20.12 -5.52
CA ALA A 895 26.18 20.69 -4.76
C ALA A 895 26.55 22.03 -4.09
N LEU A 896 27.80 22.17 -3.63
CA LEU A 896 28.33 23.43 -3.10
C LEU A 896 28.53 24.48 -4.21
N GLN A 897 28.98 24.07 -5.41
CA GLN A 897 29.09 24.97 -6.57
C GLN A 897 27.71 25.47 -7.03
N GLU A 898 26.69 24.62 -7.01
CA GLU A 898 25.29 25.02 -7.26
C GLU A 898 24.76 25.95 -6.17
N ALA A 899 25.10 25.71 -4.89
CA ALA A 899 24.70 26.57 -3.77
C ALA A 899 25.27 27.99 -3.88
N LEU A 900 26.41 28.21 -4.56
CA LEU A 900 26.92 29.56 -4.79
C LEU A 900 26.02 30.40 -5.71
N ARG A 901 25.12 29.80 -6.50
CA ARG A 901 24.25 30.54 -7.43
C ARG A 901 23.20 31.38 -6.68
N SER A 902 22.69 32.43 -7.34
CA SER A 902 21.66 33.32 -6.78
C SER A 902 20.23 32.82 -6.97
N ASP A 903 20.02 31.81 -7.82
CA ASP A 903 18.74 31.12 -8.05
C ASP A 903 18.60 29.82 -7.22
N TYR A 904 19.58 29.52 -6.35
CA TYR A 904 19.54 28.36 -5.47
C TYR A 904 18.54 28.55 -4.33
N THR A 905 17.74 27.52 -4.04
CA THR A 905 16.59 27.60 -3.11
C THR A 905 16.61 26.59 -1.96
N HIS A 906 17.63 25.74 -1.85
CA HIS A 906 17.70 24.69 -0.81
C HIS A 906 18.43 25.12 0.47
N PHE A 907 18.36 26.40 0.82
CA PHE A 907 18.94 26.92 2.06
C PHE A 907 18.05 26.66 3.29
N ILE A 908 18.62 26.86 4.48
CA ILE A 908 17.90 27.14 5.71
C ILE A 908 17.40 28.60 5.65
N ASP A 909 16.14 28.83 6.01
CA ASP A 909 15.52 30.15 5.99
C ASP A 909 16.33 31.16 6.84
N GLY A 910 16.63 32.32 6.26
CA GLY A 910 17.50 33.35 6.86
C GLY A 910 19.02 33.10 6.74
N LYS A 911 19.47 31.86 6.50
CA LYS A 911 20.91 31.49 6.53
C LYS A 911 21.62 31.45 5.18
N SER A 912 20.96 31.85 4.09
CA SER A 912 21.50 31.71 2.73
C SER A 912 22.89 32.34 2.51
N PHE A 913 23.21 33.49 3.13
CA PHE A 913 24.56 34.06 3.04
C PHE A 913 25.61 33.22 3.80
N THR A 914 25.26 32.68 4.96
CA THR A 914 26.16 31.84 5.77
C THR A 914 26.44 30.54 5.04
N GLU A 915 25.41 29.84 4.55
CA GLU A 915 25.56 28.61 3.77
C GLU A 915 26.34 28.82 2.46
N ARG A 916 26.19 29.98 1.80
CA ARG A 916 26.98 30.35 0.60
C ARG A 916 28.45 30.66 0.92
N VAL A 917 28.74 31.29 2.07
CA VAL A 917 30.11 31.53 2.53
C VAL A 917 30.80 30.24 2.95
N GLU A 918 30.10 29.33 3.64
CA GLU A 918 30.61 28.00 3.96
C GLU A 918 30.88 27.18 2.70
N ALA A 919 29.96 27.19 1.73
CA ALA A 919 30.17 26.55 0.44
C ALA A 919 31.42 27.09 -0.28
N LEU A 920 31.60 28.41 -0.34
CA LEU A 920 32.80 29.03 -0.94
C LEU A 920 34.08 28.63 -0.19
N TYR A 921 34.04 28.62 1.14
CA TYR A 921 35.16 28.27 1.99
C TYR A 921 35.61 26.82 1.75
N THR A 922 34.69 25.86 1.83
CA THR A 922 34.99 24.46 1.56
C THR A 922 35.46 24.25 0.12
N LEU A 923 34.88 24.98 -0.84
CA LEU A 923 35.35 24.95 -2.23
C LEU A 923 36.77 25.50 -2.39
N SER A 924 37.20 26.49 -1.59
CA SER A 924 38.60 26.95 -1.60
C SER A 924 39.54 25.85 -1.08
N LYS A 925 39.18 25.16 0.01
CA LYS A 925 39.92 23.99 0.53
C LYS A 925 39.92 22.81 -0.46
N ALA A 926 38.88 22.68 -1.29
CA ALA A 926 38.80 21.69 -2.37
C ALA A 926 39.58 22.07 -3.66
N GLY A 927 40.24 23.24 -3.71
CA GLY A 927 40.93 23.73 -4.91
C GLY A 927 39.99 24.21 -6.03
N GLN A 928 38.74 24.54 -5.69
CA GLN A 928 37.66 24.96 -6.59
C GLN A 928 37.19 26.41 -6.27
N PHE A 929 38.14 27.28 -5.92
CA PHE A 929 37.86 28.66 -5.48
C PHE A 929 37.13 29.49 -6.56
N ALA A 930 35.95 30.01 -6.21
CA ALA A 930 35.06 30.72 -7.12
C ALA A 930 35.12 32.25 -6.92
N ASP A 931 36.22 32.85 -7.39
CA ASP A 931 36.60 34.27 -7.17
C ASP A 931 35.47 35.29 -7.40
N ALA A 932 34.62 35.10 -8.42
CA ALA A 932 33.51 36.03 -8.70
C ALA A 932 32.46 36.10 -7.56
N TYR A 933 32.10 34.95 -6.97
CA TYR A 933 31.21 34.90 -5.80
C TYR A 933 31.93 35.34 -4.52
N ALA A 934 33.24 35.07 -4.43
CA ALA A 934 34.06 35.57 -3.34
C ALA A 934 33.99 37.11 -3.28
N GLN A 935 34.16 37.80 -4.41
CA GLN A 935 34.10 39.27 -4.49
C GLN A 935 32.69 39.80 -4.15
N GLU A 936 31.61 39.08 -4.49
CA GLU A 936 30.25 39.40 -4.02
C GLU A 936 30.17 39.38 -2.48
N PHE A 937 30.76 38.38 -1.84
CA PHE A 937 30.70 38.20 -0.39
C PHE A 937 31.63 39.17 0.35
N LEU A 938 32.85 39.44 -0.15
CA LEU A 938 33.74 40.49 0.37
C LEU A 938 33.03 41.86 0.42
N ALA A 939 32.30 42.22 -0.64
CA ALA A 939 31.56 43.47 -0.70
C ALA A 939 30.48 43.60 0.40
N ARG A 940 29.97 42.46 0.89
CA ARG A 940 28.90 42.38 1.91
C ARG A 940 29.38 41.94 3.30
N ALA A 941 30.64 41.52 3.46
CA ALA A 941 31.15 40.87 4.68
C ALA A 941 30.88 41.68 5.96
N THR A 942 31.05 43.01 5.91
CA THR A 942 30.84 43.92 7.06
C THR A 942 29.36 44.09 7.47
N VAL A 943 28.40 43.51 6.73
CA VAL A 943 26.99 43.40 7.14
C VAL A 943 26.52 41.95 7.33
N MET A 944 27.42 40.97 7.18
CA MET A 944 27.15 39.58 7.58
C MET A 944 27.44 39.37 9.08
N ASN A 945 27.01 38.23 9.62
CA ASN A 945 27.43 37.79 10.94
C ASN A 945 28.97 37.59 11.02
N LEU A 946 29.51 37.62 12.24
CA LEU A 946 30.96 37.57 12.49
C LEU A 946 31.63 36.25 12.03
N TYR A 947 30.88 35.14 12.01
CA TYR A 947 31.39 33.84 11.56
C TYR A 947 31.60 33.82 10.05
N SER A 948 30.63 34.33 9.28
CA SER A 948 30.75 34.48 7.83
C SER A 948 31.87 35.47 7.45
N GLU A 949 32.01 36.60 8.16
CA GLU A 949 33.12 37.52 7.93
C GLU A 949 34.50 36.89 8.26
N ALA A 950 34.59 36.09 9.32
CA ALA A 950 35.81 35.34 9.65
C ALA A 950 36.15 34.27 8.62
N LYS A 951 35.16 33.53 8.11
CA LYS A 951 35.33 32.56 7.01
C LYS A 951 35.78 33.24 5.71
N ILE A 952 35.23 34.41 5.37
CA ILE A 952 35.69 35.22 4.23
C ILE A 952 37.15 35.67 4.43
N LEU A 953 37.54 36.12 5.63
CA LEU A 953 38.92 36.50 5.94
C LEU A 953 39.90 35.32 5.80
N ASP A 954 39.56 34.13 6.29
CA ASP A 954 40.40 32.93 6.15
C ASP A 954 40.51 32.47 4.68
N THR A 955 39.43 32.57 3.90
CA THR A 955 39.50 32.39 2.44
C THR A 955 40.42 33.41 1.77
N TRP A 956 40.39 34.69 2.18
CA TRP A 956 41.25 35.74 1.61
C TRP A 956 42.73 35.53 1.94
N LEU A 957 43.05 35.16 3.19
CA LEU A 957 44.42 34.91 3.63
C LEU A 957 45.10 33.76 2.88
N GLU A 958 44.32 32.78 2.42
CA GLU A 958 44.80 31.61 1.68
C GLU A 958 44.80 31.82 0.15
N GLN A 959 43.71 32.36 -0.40
CA GLN A 959 43.46 32.40 -1.86
C GLN A 959 43.80 33.74 -2.52
N ARG A 960 43.82 34.83 -1.73
CA ARG A 960 44.08 36.21 -2.17
C ARG A 960 45.08 36.96 -1.26
N PRO A 961 46.24 36.38 -0.90
CA PRO A 961 47.21 37.01 0.01
C PRO A 961 47.81 38.32 -0.53
N GLU A 962 47.68 38.61 -1.82
CA GLU A 962 48.04 39.89 -2.43
C GLU A 962 47.06 41.04 -2.06
N ASP A 963 45.81 40.73 -1.73
CA ASP A 963 44.76 41.71 -1.38
C ASP A 963 44.82 42.11 0.10
N GLN A 964 45.96 42.70 0.48
CA GLN A 964 46.19 43.19 1.85
C GLN A 964 45.15 44.25 2.26
N GLN A 965 44.57 45.00 1.32
CA GLN A 965 43.57 46.02 1.61
C GLN A 965 42.23 45.40 2.07
N ALA A 966 41.77 44.31 1.44
CA ALA A 966 40.61 43.56 1.92
C ALA A 966 40.92 42.85 3.25
N ILE A 967 42.07 42.18 3.34
CA ILE A 967 42.51 41.45 4.53
C ILE A 967 42.52 42.37 5.77
N ASP A 968 43.17 43.53 5.70
CA ASP A 968 43.22 44.47 6.82
C ASP A 968 41.87 45.14 7.12
N ARG A 969 40.98 45.32 6.12
CA ARG A 969 39.61 45.78 6.35
C ARG A 969 38.83 44.76 7.19
N LEU A 970 38.75 43.51 6.73
CA LEU A 970 38.01 42.42 7.38
C LEU A 970 38.55 42.17 8.79
N ARG A 971 39.88 42.04 8.91
CA ARG A 971 40.60 41.93 10.19
C ARG A 971 40.18 43.06 11.14
N LYS A 972 40.25 44.32 10.69
CA LYS A 972 39.92 45.48 11.53
C LYS A 972 38.46 45.50 11.98
N ASP A 973 37.50 45.05 11.17
CA ASP A 973 36.08 45.03 11.56
C ASP A 973 35.76 43.92 12.57
N LEU A 974 36.38 42.74 12.41
CA LEU A 974 36.33 41.67 13.41
C LEU A 974 36.96 42.11 14.74
N TRP A 975 38.10 42.83 14.72
CA TRP A 975 38.72 43.38 15.94
C TRP A 975 37.85 44.44 16.65
N LYS A 976 37.09 45.27 15.92
CA LYS A 976 36.09 46.18 16.55
C LYS A 976 34.98 45.42 17.29
N SER A 977 34.69 44.20 16.85
CA SER A 977 33.60 43.39 17.38
C SER A 977 33.97 42.65 18.67
N LEU A 978 35.20 42.82 19.18
CA LEU A 978 35.61 42.34 20.49
C LEU A 978 35.23 43.34 21.59
N ILE A 979 34.53 42.89 22.63
CA ILE A 979 34.18 43.71 23.79
C ILE A 979 35.24 43.52 24.87
N PHE A 980 35.98 44.58 25.19
CA PHE A 980 36.85 44.65 26.37
C PHE A 980 36.23 45.55 27.44
N LYS A 981 36.49 45.26 28.71
CA LYS A 981 36.18 46.15 29.85
C LYS A 981 37.33 46.12 30.85
N LEU A 982 37.66 47.27 31.41
CA LEU A 982 38.54 47.32 32.57
C LEU A 982 37.91 46.55 33.74
N ARG A 983 38.70 45.66 34.35
CA ARG A 983 38.50 45.17 35.72
C ARG A 983 39.81 45.39 36.46
N ASP A 984 39.73 46.03 37.63
CA ASP A 984 40.87 46.26 38.54
C ASP A 984 42.10 46.95 37.91
N GLY A 985 41.91 47.63 36.77
CA GLY A 985 42.94 48.35 36.01
C GLY A 985 43.34 47.68 34.69
N GLU A 986 43.00 46.40 34.48
CA GLU A 986 43.40 45.62 33.30
C GLU A 986 42.24 45.45 32.30
N GLU A 987 42.53 45.50 31.00
CA GLU A 987 41.55 45.23 29.94
C GLU A 987 41.21 43.74 29.86
N THR A 988 40.07 43.36 30.45
CA THR A 988 39.54 42.00 30.35
C THR A 988 38.64 41.85 29.13
N TYR A 989 38.83 40.77 28.36
CA TYR A 989 37.88 40.36 27.32
C TYR A 989 36.54 39.96 27.96
N GLN A 990 35.42 40.36 27.34
CA GLN A 990 34.06 40.16 27.86
C GLN A 990 33.07 39.58 26.82
N GLY A 991 33.53 39.22 25.62
CA GLY A 991 32.71 38.61 24.58
C GLY A 991 32.70 39.36 23.25
N LEU A 992 31.77 38.99 22.37
CA LEU A 992 31.62 39.57 21.04
C LEU A 992 30.40 40.50 20.96
N GLN A 993 30.51 41.59 20.21
CA GLN A 993 29.37 42.35 19.73
C GLN A 993 28.84 41.69 18.44
N TYR A 994 27.92 40.75 18.61
CA TYR A 994 27.26 40.08 17.48
C TYR A 994 26.49 41.07 16.59
N ARG A 995 26.41 40.77 15.29
CA ARG A 995 25.52 41.45 14.34
C ARG A 995 24.32 40.52 14.08
N ASP A 996 23.11 41.06 14.14
CA ASP A 996 21.90 40.33 13.74
C ASP A 996 21.85 40.15 12.22
N GLU A 997 21.24 39.05 11.77
CA GLU A 997 20.97 38.79 10.35
C GLU A 997 19.57 39.32 9.99
N THR A 998 19.51 40.30 9.09
CA THR A 998 18.27 40.86 8.50
C THR A 998 18.40 41.00 7.00
#